data_AF-K2FZ47-F1
#
_entry.id   AF-K2FZ47-F1
#
_cell.length_a   1.000
_cell.length_b   1.000
_cell.length_c   1.000
_cell.angle_alpha   90.00
_cell.angle_beta   90.00
_cell.angle_gamma   90.00
#
_symmetry.space_group_name_H-M   'P 1'
#
loop_
_entity.id
_entity.type
_entity.pdbx_description
1 polymer ?
#
loop_
_entity_poly.entity_id
_entity_poly.type
_entity_poly.pdbx_seq_one_letter_code
_entity_poly.pdbx_strand_id
1 'polypeptide(L)'
;MSNIFTYWIHEQFSPLAEHSESLSVVENNWKTLVIDCPDRSVCSLINDNKISSGSPMSHIDYLLITHLDSDHISGLAKILWYKQFWEGTKLNLIAHPNIKEYLWRTLEWWFSQDRTKNTVSAKSFEDYVNFVPLKYGELIILPWFWQIEAYSKTTRHSPNMDVLAIKVYDDGSNNIANFSWDTAFDPELIDFLSSGDWPIIHEAGAYVEEWSHSHTSVKELIENVSRDIQERIYLNHIPAQREQQIRDVIKSKNSPIRLAEDFYADNVKESILKVKNSVMFNEVLYPGSFDPFTTWHVSVIRKQLKTSKGDMVTVLVAINPDKKWTFTTEEKVFLIEKSLPEDIRNKVKVVTYAWVVADYQYLHNISTVIKWLRDSKDLSYELEIAEASTRFSGEVNTIFLPQTDNTLSNVSSSYLKKLVFYWWDVRGFADPMIIEALRMKFTNKWIVWVTWSIGSGKTTFCNNLVEESSKNELKVHYINMDQLGREIHTRTDFPLFARIRKKIADKFWYWALNADGTTNRQKLWEFVFSSKQRLDGLMDIMLEPMLFLLRGKLEKLDSWDWIVLVEWAILTERKLTYLFDENMIDISIPQDLQYQRVGKRDNLTIEQIGRRLSTQLSNEDRADVISRNQSNSYDRLYMKIDGDNYNAIDEYSKLLSEFKRRKHIIR
;
A
#
# COMPACT_ATOMS: atom_id res chain seq x y z
N MET A 1 10.18 -12.93 10.28
CA MET A 1 10.42 -14.24 9.66
C MET A 1 9.15 -14.57 8.91
N SER A 2 9.21 -14.63 7.59
CA SER A 2 8.07 -15.00 6.76
C SER A 2 7.67 -16.43 7.11
N ASN A 3 6.46 -16.59 7.64
CA ASN A 3 5.87 -17.90 7.84
C ASN A 3 5.34 -18.33 6.47
N ILE A 4 6.20 -18.96 5.68
CA ILE A 4 5.81 -19.50 4.38
C ILE A 4 5.25 -20.90 4.64
N PHE A 5 3.97 -21.09 4.34
CA PHE A 5 3.35 -22.41 4.35
C PHE A 5 2.95 -22.75 2.92
N THR A 6 3.55 -23.81 2.40
CA THR A 6 3.05 -24.43 1.18
C THR A 6 2.49 -25.79 1.58
N TYR A 7 1.18 -25.95 1.42
CA TYR A 7 0.51 -27.23 1.65
C TYR A 7 -0.42 -27.55 0.49
N TRP A 8 -0.78 -28.81 0.40
CA TRP A 8 -1.52 -29.33 -0.73
C TRP A 8 -2.61 -30.26 -0.25
N ILE A 9 -3.74 -30.21 -0.94
CA ILE A 9 -4.92 -31.02 -0.66
C ILE A 9 -5.12 -31.97 -1.83
N HIS A 10 -4.86 -33.24 -1.56
CA HIS A 10 -5.20 -34.35 -2.44
C HIS A 10 -6.60 -34.84 -2.14
N GLU A 11 -7.43 -34.97 -3.16
CA GLU A 11 -8.69 -35.69 -3.03
C GLU A 11 -8.84 -36.65 -4.21
N GLN A 12 -9.28 -37.88 -3.92
CA GLN A 12 -9.61 -38.84 -4.97
C GLN A 12 -10.96 -38.49 -5.59
N PHE A 13 -11.07 -38.54 -6.92
CA PHE A 13 -12.36 -38.41 -7.61
C PHE A 13 -13.28 -39.61 -7.30
N SER A 14 -12.69 -40.79 -7.12
CA SER A 14 -13.34 -42.05 -6.72
C SER A 14 -12.26 -43.06 -6.37
N PRO A 15 -12.49 -44.05 -5.48
CA PRO A 15 -11.56 -45.16 -5.28
C PRO A 15 -11.24 -45.96 -6.56
N LEU A 16 -12.01 -45.76 -7.64
CA LEU A 16 -11.80 -46.34 -8.98
C LEU A 16 -11.29 -45.34 -10.03
N ALA A 17 -11.13 -44.06 -9.70
CA ALA A 17 -10.70 -43.04 -10.67
C ALA A 17 -9.19 -43.07 -10.90
N GLU A 18 -8.80 -42.87 -12.17
CA GLU A 18 -7.41 -42.71 -12.59
C GLU A 18 -6.90 -41.27 -12.42
N HIS A 19 -7.75 -40.34 -11.98
CA HIS A 19 -7.43 -38.92 -11.81
C HIS A 19 -7.50 -38.50 -10.35
N SER A 20 -6.62 -37.57 -9.97
CA SER A 20 -6.58 -36.97 -8.65
C SER A 20 -6.83 -35.46 -8.71
N GLU A 21 -7.64 -34.95 -7.78
CA GLU A 21 -7.81 -33.52 -7.60
C GLU A 21 -6.70 -32.98 -6.70
N SER A 22 -6.14 -31.85 -7.12
CA SER A 22 -4.92 -31.30 -6.55
C SER A 22 -5.05 -29.78 -6.42
N LEU A 23 -5.05 -29.29 -5.18
CA LEU A 23 -5.06 -27.86 -4.87
C LEU A 23 -3.83 -27.51 -4.03
N SER A 24 -3.10 -26.48 -4.42
CA SER A 24 -1.96 -25.98 -3.64
C SER A 24 -2.30 -24.66 -2.98
N VAL A 25 -1.85 -24.49 -1.74
CA VAL A 25 -1.96 -23.25 -0.99
C VAL A 25 -0.57 -22.76 -0.68
N VAL A 26 -0.28 -21.51 -1.04
CA VAL A 26 0.90 -20.77 -0.62
C VAL A 26 0.42 -19.68 0.33
N GLU A 27 0.98 -19.63 1.54
CA GLU A 27 0.72 -18.56 2.51
C GLU A 27 2.01 -17.82 2.81
N ASN A 28 1.96 -16.49 2.81
CA ASN A 28 3.08 -15.65 3.22
C ASN A 28 2.56 -14.29 3.71
N ASN A 29 3.10 -13.76 4.81
CA ASN A 29 2.68 -12.49 5.42
C ASN A 29 1.14 -12.37 5.59
N TRP A 30 0.49 -13.45 6.03
CA TRP A 30 -0.97 -13.52 6.23
C TRP A 30 -1.81 -13.31 4.97
N LYS A 31 -1.20 -13.47 3.80
CA LYS A 31 -1.87 -13.54 2.51
C LYS A 31 -1.83 -14.97 1.98
N THR A 32 -2.92 -15.39 1.35
CA THR A 32 -3.04 -16.74 0.80
C THR A 32 -3.28 -16.70 -0.70
N LEU A 33 -2.43 -17.40 -1.43
CA LEU A 33 -2.63 -17.75 -2.83
C LEU A 33 -3.05 -19.21 -2.89
N VAL A 34 -4.23 -19.44 -3.43
CA VAL A 34 -4.68 -20.77 -3.82
C VAL A 34 -4.36 -20.96 -5.29
N ILE A 35 -3.78 -22.10 -5.63
CA ILE A 35 -3.48 -22.49 -6.99
C ILE A 35 -4.34 -23.71 -7.33
N ASP A 36 -5.17 -23.53 -8.34
CA ASP A 36 -6.28 -24.38 -8.74
C ASP A 36 -7.34 -24.59 -7.64
N CYS A 37 -8.54 -24.99 -8.05
CA CYS A 37 -9.71 -25.08 -7.19
C CYS A 37 -10.65 -26.24 -7.54
N PRO A 38 -10.20 -27.50 -7.56
CA PRO A 38 -11.09 -28.65 -7.70
C PRO A 38 -12.18 -28.70 -6.61
N ASP A 39 -13.37 -29.20 -6.95
CA ASP A 39 -14.54 -29.14 -6.08
C ASP A 39 -14.34 -29.83 -4.73
N ARG A 40 -13.71 -31.01 -4.68
CA ARG A 40 -13.51 -31.74 -3.42
C ARG A 40 -12.37 -31.15 -2.62
N SER A 41 -11.26 -30.77 -3.24
CA SER A 41 -10.17 -30.12 -2.52
C SER A 41 -10.63 -28.78 -1.95
N VAL A 42 -11.52 -28.06 -2.64
CA VAL A 42 -12.18 -26.86 -2.10
C VAL A 42 -13.10 -27.22 -0.93
N CYS A 43 -13.87 -28.31 -0.98
CA CYS A 43 -14.64 -28.80 0.18
C CYS A 43 -13.75 -29.19 1.36
N SER A 44 -12.61 -29.81 1.10
CA SER A 44 -11.64 -30.20 2.13
C SER A 44 -11.00 -28.96 2.74
N LEU A 45 -10.60 -27.98 1.92
CA LEU A 45 -10.15 -26.65 2.35
C LEU A 45 -11.20 -25.95 3.21
N ILE A 46 -12.49 -26.10 2.87
CA ILE A 46 -13.61 -25.55 3.64
C ILE A 46 -13.73 -26.20 5.02
N ASN A 47 -13.52 -27.52 5.08
CA ASN A 47 -13.78 -28.35 6.26
C ASN A 47 -12.54 -28.57 7.14
N ASP A 48 -11.34 -28.21 6.66
CA ASP A 48 -10.10 -28.41 7.40
C ASP A 48 -10.02 -27.40 8.57
N ASN A 49 -10.40 -27.87 9.76
CA ASN A 49 -10.30 -27.16 11.04
C ASN A 49 -8.87 -26.69 11.39
N LYS A 50 -7.84 -27.06 10.60
CA LYS A 50 -6.46 -26.61 10.78
C LYS A 50 -6.17 -25.25 10.14
N ILE A 51 -6.98 -24.83 9.17
CA ILE A 51 -7.01 -23.46 8.66
C ILE A 51 -8.05 -22.75 9.53
N SER A 52 -7.57 -21.93 10.45
CA SER A 52 -8.30 -21.37 11.60
C SER A 52 -9.72 -20.87 11.34
N SER A 53 -10.50 -20.85 12.40
CA SER A 53 -11.91 -20.43 12.47
C SER A 53 -12.19 -19.05 11.82
N GLY A 54 -13.22 -19.03 10.95
CA GLY A 54 -13.63 -17.92 10.08
C GLY A 54 -14.59 -18.42 8.98
N SER A 55 -15.05 -17.55 8.07
CA SER A 55 -15.67 -18.02 6.80
C SER A 55 -14.63 -18.88 6.09
N PRO A 56 -14.98 -20.09 5.62
CA PRO A 56 -14.00 -21.01 5.02
C PRO A 56 -13.21 -20.42 3.85
N MET A 57 -13.74 -19.35 3.22
CA MET A 57 -13.17 -18.68 2.05
C MET A 57 -12.51 -17.32 2.35
N SER A 58 -12.60 -16.82 3.58
CA SER A 58 -12.11 -15.48 3.95
C SER A 58 -10.59 -15.36 3.91
N HIS A 59 -9.92 -16.51 3.83
CA HIS A 59 -8.48 -16.62 3.73
C HIS A 59 -7.98 -16.55 2.28
N ILE A 60 -8.81 -16.79 1.24
CA ILE A 60 -8.33 -16.74 -0.15
C ILE A 60 -8.21 -15.28 -0.62
N ASP A 61 -7.00 -14.74 -0.60
CA ASP A 61 -6.71 -13.40 -1.17
C ASP A 61 -6.61 -13.46 -2.70
N TYR A 62 -5.94 -14.49 -3.23
CA TYR A 62 -5.76 -14.72 -4.67
C TYR A 62 -6.06 -16.17 -5.04
N LEU A 63 -6.70 -16.36 -6.18
CA LEU A 63 -6.87 -17.68 -6.81
C LEU A 63 -6.15 -17.65 -8.16
N LEU A 64 -5.20 -18.55 -8.38
CA LEU A 64 -4.55 -18.77 -9.67
C LEU A 64 -5.11 -20.02 -10.33
N ILE A 65 -5.53 -19.90 -11.57
CA ILE A 65 -5.97 -21.04 -12.39
C ILE A 65 -4.89 -21.35 -13.42
N THR A 66 -4.38 -22.57 -13.37
CA THR A 66 -3.28 -23.02 -14.22
C THR A 66 -3.78 -23.42 -15.60
N HIS A 67 -4.91 -24.12 -15.65
CA HIS A 67 -5.61 -24.55 -16.88
C HIS A 67 -7.08 -24.90 -16.60
N LEU A 68 -7.80 -25.39 -17.62
CA LEU A 68 -9.27 -25.53 -17.61
C LEU A 68 -9.79 -26.94 -17.34
N ASP A 69 -8.93 -27.89 -17.01
CA ASP A 69 -9.41 -29.25 -16.70
C ASP A 69 -10.23 -29.27 -15.42
N SER A 70 -11.21 -30.17 -15.40
CA SER A 70 -12.26 -30.16 -14.37
C SER A 70 -11.72 -30.40 -12.96
N ASP A 71 -10.66 -31.20 -12.85
CA ASP A 71 -9.91 -31.50 -11.63
C ASP A 71 -8.99 -30.35 -11.18
N HIS A 72 -8.99 -29.22 -11.90
CA HIS A 72 -8.31 -27.98 -11.53
C HIS A 72 -9.27 -26.80 -11.31
N ILE A 73 -10.50 -26.83 -11.84
CA ILE A 73 -11.38 -25.64 -11.81
C ILE A 73 -12.81 -25.88 -11.33
N SER A 74 -13.23 -27.14 -11.13
CA SER A 74 -14.64 -27.47 -10.84
C SER A 74 -15.24 -26.75 -9.61
N GLY A 75 -14.43 -26.36 -8.63
CA GLY A 75 -14.84 -25.62 -7.45
C GLY A 75 -14.92 -24.09 -7.61
N LEU A 76 -14.56 -23.51 -8.77
CA LEU A 76 -14.55 -22.06 -8.98
C LEU A 76 -15.91 -21.40 -8.69
N ALA A 77 -17.00 -22.02 -9.18
CA ALA A 77 -18.35 -21.51 -8.94
C ALA A 77 -18.69 -21.44 -7.44
N LYS A 78 -18.20 -22.39 -6.65
CA LYS A 78 -18.38 -22.44 -5.20
C LYS A 78 -17.62 -21.30 -4.52
N ILE A 79 -16.35 -21.09 -4.87
CA ILE A 79 -15.53 -19.99 -4.32
C ILE A 79 -16.19 -18.64 -4.62
N LEU A 80 -16.58 -18.41 -5.88
CA LEU A 80 -17.25 -17.16 -6.29
C LEU A 80 -18.56 -16.93 -5.55
N TRP A 81 -19.34 -18.00 -5.33
CA TRP A 81 -20.57 -17.91 -4.57
C TRP A 81 -20.30 -17.45 -3.13
N TYR A 82 -19.31 -18.03 -2.45
CA TYR A 82 -18.93 -17.61 -1.10
C TYR A 82 -18.41 -16.16 -1.08
N LYS A 83 -17.49 -15.79 -1.98
CA LYS A 83 -16.96 -14.42 -2.04
C LYS A 83 -18.07 -13.40 -2.23
N GLN A 84 -18.98 -13.64 -3.17
CA GLN A 84 -20.08 -12.72 -3.42
C GLN A 84 -21.12 -12.69 -2.31
N PHE A 85 -21.67 -13.86 -1.95
CA PHE A 85 -22.90 -13.93 -1.18
C PHE A 85 -22.66 -14.07 0.32
N TRP A 86 -21.51 -14.58 0.72
CA TRP A 86 -21.11 -14.69 2.13
C TRP A 86 -20.25 -13.50 2.56
N GLU A 87 -19.26 -13.12 1.76
CA GLU A 87 -18.30 -12.05 2.12
C GLU A 87 -18.66 -10.68 1.54
N GLY A 88 -19.42 -10.62 0.44
CA GLY A 88 -19.70 -9.37 -0.26
C GLY A 88 -18.48 -8.78 -0.97
N THR A 89 -17.47 -9.60 -1.30
CA THR A 89 -16.20 -9.19 -1.92
C THR A 89 -16.01 -9.82 -3.29
N LYS A 90 -15.14 -9.23 -4.12
CA LYS A 90 -14.70 -9.81 -5.39
C LYS A 90 -13.51 -10.74 -5.19
N LEU A 91 -13.43 -11.79 -6.00
CA LEU A 91 -12.28 -12.69 -6.04
C LEU A 91 -11.16 -12.08 -6.89
N ASN A 92 -9.93 -12.02 -6.38
CA ASN A 92 -8.77 -11.72 -7.23
C ASN A 92 -8.35 -12.99 -7.98
N LEU A 93 -8.69 -13.08 -9.26
CA LEU A 93 -8.44 -14.26 -10.09
C LEU A 93 -7.27 -13.99 -11.03
N ILE A 94 -6.24 -14.83 -10.92
CA ILE A 94 -5.06 -14.83 -11.78
C ILE A 94 -5.23 -15.96 -12.79
N ALA A 95 -5.20 -15.64 -14.08
CA ALA A 95 -5.25 -16.66 -15.11
C ALA A 95 -4.79 -16.11 -16.47
N HIS A 96 -4.60 -17.02 -17.42
CA HIS A 96 -4.33 -16.63 -18.80
C HIS A 96 -5.52 -15.85 -19.40
N PRO A 97 -5.32 -14.71 -20.09
CA PRO A 97 -6.43 -13.87 -20.57
C PRO A 97 -7.41 -14.57 -21.52
N ASN A 98 -6.95 -15.59 -22.26
CA ASN A 98 -7.79 -16.31 -23.23
C ASN A 98 -8.90 -17.15 -22.58
N ILE A 99 -8.80 -17.48 -21.29
CA ILE A 99 -9.82 -18.32 -20.64
C ILE A 99 -11.02 -17.52 -20.14
N LYS A 100 -10.89 -16.19 -20.01
CA LYS A 100 -11.86 -15.32 -19.34
C LYS A 100 -13.27 -15.44 -19.92
N GLU A 101 -13.40 -15.37 -21.24
CA GLU A 101 -14.71 -15.44 -21.92
C GLU A 101 -15.35 -16.82 -21.72
N TYR A 102 -14.55 -17.88 -21.79
CA TYR A 102 -15.00 -19.25 -21.55
C TYR A 102 -15.50 -19.43 -20.12
N LEU A 103 -14.74 -18.95 -19.12
CA LEU A 103 -15.14 -18.99 -17.71
C LEU A 103 -16.46 -18.26 -17.47
N TRP A 104 -16.64 -17.07 -18.05
CA TRP A 104 -17.89 -16.36 -17.84
C TRP A 104 -19.07 -17.09 -18.47
N ARG A 105 -18.93 -17.64 -19.68
CA ARG A 105 -20.00 -18.40 -20.34
C ARG A 105 -20.47 -19.61 -19.54
N THR A 106 -19.60 -20.26 -18.77
CA THR A 106 -19.99 -21.41 -17.92
C THR A 106 -20.66 -20.98 -16.61
N LEU A 107 -20.35 -19.77 -16.11
CA LEU A 107 -20.83 -19.26 -14.83
C LEU A 107 -22.06 -18.34 -14.96
N GLU A 108 -22.22 -17.64 -16.08
CA GLU A 108 -23.20 -16.56 -16.28
C GLU A 108 -24.63 -16.97 -15.87
N TRP A 109 -25.06 -18.18 -16.25
CA TRP A 109 -26.40 -18.65 -15.92
C TRP A 109 -26.64 -18.81 -14.41
N TRP A 110 -25.61 -19.20 -13.64
CA TRP A 110 -25.71 -19.35 -12.19
C TRP A 110 -25.73 -18.00 -11.48
N PHE A 111 -25.00 -17.03 -12.00
CA PHE A 111 -24.74 -15.76 -11.34
C PHE A 111 -25.65 -14.60 -11.79
N SER A 112 -26.29 -14.70 -12.96
CA SER A 112 -27.20 -13.66 -13.48
C SER A 112 -28.64 -13.76 -12.96
N GLN A 113 -28.94 -14.79 -12.17
CA GLN A 113 -30.28 -15.04 -11.64
C GLN A 113 -30.49 -14.30 -10.32
N ASP A 114 -31.36 -13.28 -10.29
CA ASP A 114 -31.86 -12.71 -9.04
C ASP A 114 -33.00 -13.59 -8.50
N ARG A 115 -32.63 -14.56 -7.66
CA ARG A 115 -33.57 -15.51 -7.03
C ARG A 115 -34.57 -14.84 -6.08
N THR A 116 -34.36 -13.57 -5.71
CA THR A 116 -35.27 -12.82 -4.83
C THR A 116 -36.33 -12.02 -5.58
N LYS A 117 -36.06 -11.65 -6.84
CA LYS A 117 -36.94 -10.79 -7.65
C LYS A 117 -37.53 -11.45 -8.89
N ASN A 118 -37.18 -12.71 -9.19
CA ASN A 118 -37.61 -13.40 -10.41
C ASN A 118 -37.26 -12.61 -11.70
N THR A 119 -36.15 -11.86 -11.65
CA THR A 119 -35.66 -11.02 -12.75
C THR A 119 -34.20 -11.37 -13.04
N VAL A 120 -33.83 -11.42 -14.32
CA VAL A 120 -32.41 -11.54 -14.72
C VAL A 120 -31.80 -10.14 -14.63
N SER A 121 -30.84 -9.92 -13.73
CA SER A 121 -30.04 -8.70 -13.75
C SER A 121 -28.85 -8.92 -14.67
N ALA A 122 -28.62 -8.03 -15.64
CA ALA A 122 -27.42 -8.10 -16.49
C ALA A 122 -26.19 -7.83 -15.62
N LYS A 123 -25.49 -8.91 -15.24
CA LYS A 123 -24.21 -8.85 -14.54
C LYS A 123 -23.10 -9.32 -15.48
N SER A 124 -21.87 -8.90 -15.21
CA SER A 124 -20.69 -9.33 -15.96
C SER A 124 -19.69 -10.05 -15.06
N PHE A 125 -18.68 -10.67 -15.68
CA PHE A 125 -17.58 -11.33 -14.97
C PHE A 125 -16.89 -10.39 -13.97
N GLU A 126 -16.74 -9.12 -14.35
CA GLU A 126 -16.11 -8.07 -13.55
C GLU A 126 -16.90 -7.68 -12.30
N ASP A 127 -18.20 -8.01 -12.22
CA ASP A 127 -18.98 -7.78 -11.00
C ASP A 127 -18.55 -8.72 -9.87
N TYR A 128 -17.93 -9.86 -10.20
CA TYR A 128 -17.56 -10.93 -9.27
C TYR A 128 -16.05 -11.09 -9.10
N VAL A 129 -15.28 -10.69 -10.12
CA VAL A 129 -13.86 -11.00 -10.22
C VAL A 129 -13.04 -9.75 -10.52
N ASN A 130 -11.99 -9.54 -9.72
CA ASN A 130 -10.86 -8.69 -10.07
C ASN A 130 -9.87 -9.54 -10.88
N PHE A 131 -9.95 -9.45 -12.22
CA PHE A 131 -9.16 -10.30 -13.10
C PHE A 131 -7.74 -9.75 -13.28
N VAL A 132 -6.73 -10.57 -12.95
CA VAL A 132 -5.31 -10.28 -13.12
C VAL A 132 -4.78 -11.17 -14.24
N PRO A 133 -4.55 -10.63 -15.45
CA PRO A 133 -4.04 -11.42 -16.55
C PRO A 133 -2.59 -11.85 -16.29
N LEU A 134 -2.29 -13.12 -16.49
CA LEU A 134 -0.95 -13.69 -16.43
C LEU A 134 -0.65 -14.38 -17.76
N LYS A 135 0.22 -13.80 -18.59
CA LYS A 135 0.66 -14.46 -19.82
C LYS A 135 1.98 -15.20 -19.61
N TYR A 136 2.25 -16.07 -20.55
CA TYR A 136 3.52 -16.76 -20.69
C TYR A 136 4.72 -15.81 -20.71
N GLY A 137 5.71 -16.09 -19.86
CA GLY A 137 6.94 -15.30 -19.77
C GLY A 137 6.74 -13.93 -19.12
N GLU A 138 5.53 -13.62 -18.64
CA GLU A 138 5.27 -12.42 -17.86
C GLU A 138 5.51 -12.71 -16.38
N LEU A 139 6.17 -11.74 -15.73
CA LEU A 139 6.22 -11.62 -14.29
C LEU A 139 5.12 -10.64 -13.88
N ILE A 140 4.16 -11.09 -13.09
CA ILE A 140 3.18 -10.18 -12.47
C ILE A 140 3.64 -9.84 -11.05
N ILE A 141 3.45 -8.59 -10.66
CA ILE A 141 3.67 -8.13 -9.30
C ILE A 141 2.30 -7.86 -8.71
N LEU A 142 1.90 -8.69 -7.74
CA LEU A 142 0.67 -8.47 -7.00
C LEU A 142 0.89 -7.37 -5.95
N PRO A 143 -0.16 -6.61 -5.58
CA PRO A 143 -0.15 -5.82 -4.37
C PRO A 143 0.36 -6.65 -3.19
N TRP A 144 1.20 -6.06 -2.33
CA TRP A 144 1.85 -6.73 -1.19
C TRP A 144 3.03 -7.66 -1.56
N PHE A 145 3.68 -7.39 -2.70
CA PHE A 145 5.04 -7.84 -3.05
C PHE A 145 5.21 -9.31 -3.45
N TRP A 146 4.12 -10.01 -3.80
CA TRP A 146 4.25 -11.31 -4.43
C TRP A 146 4.58 -11.11 -5.89
N GLN A 147 5.64 -11.76 -6.36
CA GLN A 147 5.92 -11.84 -7.78
C GLN A 147 5.61 -13.25 -8.26
N ILE A 148 4.81 -13.36 -9.31
CA ILE A 148 4.49 -14.65 -9.93
C ILE A 148 5.03 -14.61 -11.34
N GLU A 149 5.90 -15.57 -11.64
CA GLU A 149 6.49 -15.74 -12.97
C GLU A 149 5.89 -17.00 -13.60
N ALA A 150 5.31 -16.86 -14.79
CA ALA A 150 4.80 -17.98 -15.55
C ALA A 150 5.78 -18.41 -16.64
N TYR A 151 6.06 -19.71 -16.73
CA TYR A 151 6.93 -20.23 -17.78
C TYR A 151 6.19 -20.42 -19.11
N SER A 152 6.87 -19.96 -20.16
CA SER A 152 6.39 -19.82 -21.55
C SER A 152 6.79 -20.99 -22.43
N LYS A 153 6.14 -22.13 -22.27
CA LYS A 153 6.05 -23.12 -23.35
C LYS A 153 4.75 -23.87 -23.14
N THR A 154 3.94 -24.05 -24.18
CA THR A 154 2.74 -24.90 -24.13
C THR A 154 3.17 -26.20 -23.50
N THR A 155 2.83 -26.42 -22.23
CA THR A 155 3.10 -27.69 -21.58
C THR A 155 2.43 -28.71 -22.47
N ARG A 156 3.15 -29.78 -22.79
CA ARG A 156 2.61 -30.82 -23.65
C ARG A 156 1.64 -31.61 -22.79
N HIS A 157 0.46 -31.06 -22.57
CA HIS A 157 -0.61 -31.69 -21.81
C HIS A 157 -1.80 -31.99 -22.73
N SER A 158 -2.41 -30.98 -23.36
CA SER A 158 -3.46 -31.19 -24.35
C SER A 158 -3.25 -30.34 -25.61
N PRO A 159 -3.40 -30.91 -26.82
CA PRO A 159 -3.35 -30.12 -28.04
C PRO A 159 -4.50 -29.11 -28.01
N ASN A 160 -4.16 -27.83 -27.90
CA ASN A 160 -5.05 -26.65 -27.78
C ASN A 160 -5.42 -26.20 -26.35
N MET A 161 -4.75 -26.70 -25.30
CA MET A 161 -4.88 -26.12 -23.97
C MET A 161 -3.53 -25.76 -23.38
N ASP A 162 -3.48 -24.53 -22.91
CA ASP A 162 -2.34 -23.84 -22.34
C ASP A 162 -2.34 -24.08 -20.82
N VAL A 163 -1.31 -24.74 -20.26
CA VAL A 163 -1.10 -24.85 -18.80
C VAL A 163 0.02 -23.93 -18.36
N LEU A 164 -0.17 -23.30 -17.19
CA LEU A 164 0.81 -22.41 -16.58
C LEU A 164 1.65 -23.17 -15.54
N ALA A 165 2.93 -23.37 -15.84
CA ALA A 165 3.93 -23.62 -14.80
C ALA A 165 4.33 -22.28 -14.16
N ILE A 166 4.48 -22.25 -12.84
CA ILE A 166 4.63 -21.01 -12.09
C ILE A 166 5.75 -21.06 -11.06
N LYS A 167 6.37 -19.90 -10.84
CA LYS A 167 7.19 -19.60 -9.67
C LYS A 167 6.57 -18.48 -8.87
N VAL A 168 6.67 -18.59 -7.55
CA VAL A 168 6.23 -17.56 -6.61
C VAL A 168 7.45 -17.01 -5.88
N TYR A 169 7.54 -15.69 -5.78
CA TYR A 169 8.61 -14.97 -5.09
C TYR A 169 8.07 -14.08 -3.96
N ASP A 170 8.84 -13.92 -2.89
CA ASP A 170 8.60 -13.03 -1.73
C ASP A 170 9.21 -11.62 -1.93
N ASP A 171 8.82 -10.68 -1.06
CA ASP A 171 9.28 -9.29 -0.95
C ASP A 171 10.79 -9.20 -0.71
N GLY A 172 11.55 -9.30 -1.80
CA GLY A 172 13.01 -9.43 -1.77
C GLY A 172 13.60 -10.30 -2.88
N SER A 173 12.80 -10.76 -3.85
CA SER A 173 13.18 -11.64 -4.97
C SER A 173 13.55 -13.08 -4.59
N ASN A 174 13.24 -13.50 -3.36
CA ASN A 174 13.46 -14.87 -2.93
C ASN A 174 12.40 -15.80 -3.53
N ASN A 175 12.81 -16.85 -4.22
CA ASN A 175 11.89 -17.87 -4.75
C ASN A 175 11.36 -18.74 -3.60
N ILE A 176 10.03 -18.85 -3.49
CA ILE A 176 9.37 -19.47 -2.32
C ILE A 176 8.40 -20.61 -2.68
N ALA A 177 8.12 -20.83 -3.96
CA ALA A 177 7.39 -22.00 -4.43
C ALA A 177 7.55 -22.17 -5.94
N ASN A 178 7.65 -23.42 -6.40
CA ASN A 178 7.80 -23.78 -7.81
C ASN A 178 6.80 -24.88 -8.15
N PHE A 179 6.00 -24.70 -9.20
CA PHE A 179 4.98 -25.66 -9.61
C PHE A 179 5.02 -25.92 -11.11
N SER A 180 5.17 -27.18 -11.52
CA SER A 180 5.08 -27.55 -12.94
C SER A 180 3.63 -27.56 -13.45
N TRP A 181 2.71 -28.03 -12.59
CA TRP A 181 1.38 -28.52 -12.99
C TRP A 181 1.46 -29.51 -14.15
N ASP A 182 0.33 -29.79 -14.80
CA ASP A 182 0.16 -30.84 -15.79
C ASP A 182 0.97 -30.57 -17.07
N THR A 183 1.91 -31.47 -17.36
CA THR A 183 2.88 -31.42 -18.43
C THR A 183 3.54 -32.77 -18.67
N ALA A 184 3.78 -33.12 -19.95
CA ALA A 184 4.81 -34.10 -20.29
C ALA A 184 6.21 -33.60 -19.90
N PHE A 185 7.16 -34.53 -19.81
CA PHE A 185 8.54 -34.21 -19.42
C PHE A 185 9.15 -33.16 -20.37
N ASP A 186 9.57 -32.04 -19.81
CA ASP A 186 10.23 -30.95 -20.53
C ASP A 186 11.49 -30.49 -19.77
N PRO A 187 12.69 -30.76 -20.30
CA PRO A 187 13.95 -30.33 -19.68
C PRO A 187 14.04 -28.82 -19.45
N GLU A 188 13.48 -28.00 -20.36
CA GLU A 188 13.55 -26.54 -20.21
C GLU A 188 12.64 -26.04 -19.07
N LEU A 189 11.54 -26.75 -18.81
CA LEU A 189 10.69 -26.49 -17.65
C LEU A 189 11.41 -26.86 -16.35
N ILE A 190 12.13 -27.98 -16.34
CA ILE A 190 12.95 -28.36 -15.18
C ILE A 190 14.02 -27.30 -14.93
N ASP A 191 14.73 -26.84 -15.96
CA ASP A 191 15.72 -25.76 -15.85
C ASP A 191 15.09 -24.49 -15.28
N PHE A 192 13.91 -24.11 -15.78
CA PHE A 192 13.13 -23.01 -15.21
C PHE A 192 12.89 -23.26 -13.72
N LEU A 193 12.18 -24.31 -13.31
CA LEU A 193 11.79 -24.55 -11.91
C LEU A 193 12.99 -24.71 -10.96
N SER A 194 14.13 -25.16 -11.48
CA SER A 194 15.35 -25.45 -10.70
C SER A 194 16.21 -24.22 -10.36
N SER A 195 15.95 -23.05 -10.94
CA SER A 195 16.83 -21.87 -10.87
C SER A 195 16.94 -21.19 -9.49
N GLY A 196 16.41 -21.79 -8.43
CA GLY A 196 16.48 -21.32 -7.04
C GLY A 196 16.60 -22.49 -6.06
N ASP A 197 16.65 -22.23 -4.75
CA ASP A 197 16.90 -23.26 -3.73
C ASP A 197 15.62 -23.92 -3.19
N TRP A 198 14.45 -23.45 -3.59
CA TRP A 198 13.17 -23.91 -3.04
C TRP A 198 12.71 -25.25 -3.66
N PRO A 199 11.85 -26.02 -2.95
CA PRO A 199 11.21 -27.22 -3.47
C PRO A 199 10.46 -27.00 -4.78
N ILE A 200 10.43 -28.05 -5.60
CA ILE A 200 9.75 -28.14 -6.88
C ILE A 200 8.60 -29.12 -6.73
N ILE A 201 7.37 -28.61 -6.77
CA ILE A 201 6.17 -29.44 -6.86
C ILE A 201 5.97 -29.79 -8.33
N HIS A 202 6.20 -31.04 -8.68
CA HIS A 202 6.13 -31.51 -10.06
C HIS A 202 5.03 -32.56 -10.23
N GLU A 203 4.29 -32.52 -11.33
CA GLU A 203 3.34 -33.57 -11.67
C GLU A 203 4.04 -34.91 -11.91
N ALA A 204 3.34 -36.00 -11.60
CA ALA A 204 3.74 -37.35 -11.96
C ALA A 204 2.49 -38.17 -12.32
N GLY A 205 1.68 -37.64 -13.23
CA GLY A 205 0.43 -38.26 -13.67
C GLY A 205 0.64 -39.48 -14.57
N ALA A 206 1.83 -39.66 -15.15
CA ALA A 206 2.11 -40.77 -16.06
C ALA A 206 2.66 -42.02 -15.34
N TYR A 207 2.24 -43.16 -15.87
CA TYR A 207 2.64 -44.52 -15.49
C TYR A 207 4.15 -44.68 -15.27
N VAL A 208 4.49 -45.57 -14.34
CA VAL A 208 5.86 -45.92 -13.92
C VAL A 208 6.80 -46.24 -15.10
N GLU A 209 6.29 -46.82 -16.19
CA GLU A 209 7.10 -47.25 -17.34
C GLU A 209 6.62 -46.76 -18.72
N GLU A 210 5.46 -46.11 -18.82
CA GLU A 210 4.87 -45.74 -20.13
C GLU A 210 5.07 -44.26 -20.43
N TRP A 211 5.50 -43.98 -21.67
CA TRP A 211 5.64 -42.63 -22.20
C TRP A 211 4.25 -42.02 -22.43
N SER A 212 3.89 -40.99 -21.67
CA SER A 212 2.66 -40.23 -21.89
C SER A 212 2.97 -38.97 -22.72
N HIS A 213 2.13 -38.68 -23.70
CA HIS A 213 2.26 -37.45 -24.49
C HIS A 213 1.85 -36.19 -23.70
N SER A 214 1.24 -36.39 -22.52
CA SER A 214 0.52 -35.38 -21.77
C SER A 214 0.95 -35.23 -20.31
N HIS A 215 1.75 -36.16 -19.80
CA HIS A 215 2.13 -36.26 -18.38
C HIS A 215 3.56 -36.75 -18.21
N THR A 216 4.20 -36.38 -17.11
CA THR A 216 5.60 -36.72 -16.82
C THR A 216 5.66 -38.04 -16.07
N SER A 217 6.51 -38.97 -16.53
CA SER A 217 6.75 -40.21 -15.78
C SER A 217 7.83 -40.03 -14.71
N VAL A 218 7.68 -40.73 -13.59
CA VAL A 218 8.69 -40.72 -12.50
C VAL A 218 10.05 -41.21 -13.01
N LYS A 219 10.06 -42.15 -13.95
CA LYS A 219 11.28 -42.66 -14.57
C LYS A 219 12.01 -41.58 -15.36
N GLU A 220 11.30 -40.76 -16.13
CA GLU A 220 11.91 -39.64 -16.87
C GLU A 220 12.60 -38.65 -15.92
N LEU A 221 11.96 -38.34 -14.78
CA LEU A 221 12.57 -37.49 -13.75
C LEU A 221 13.84 -38.15 -13.16
N ILE A 222 13.79 -39.44 -12.82
CA ILE A 222 14.93 -40.15 -12.23
C ILE A 222 16.11 -40.27 -13.22
N GLU A 223 15.84 -40.52 -14.49
CA GLU A 223 16.86 -40.81 -15.50
C GLU A 223 17.45 -39.55 -16.15
N ASN A 224 16.69 -38.45 -16.24
CA ASN A 224 17.10 -37.26 -16.98
C ASN A 224 17.36 -36.01 -16.12
N VAL A 225 16.95 -36.00 -14.84
CA VAL A 225 17.18 -34.85 -13.94
C VAL A 225 18.38 -35.12 -13.05
N SER A 226 19.22 -34.11 -12.79
CA SER A 226 20.38 -34.25 -11.92
C SER A 226 20.00 -34.52 -10.47
N ARG A 227 20.88 -35.19 -9.71
CA ARG A 227 20.57 -35.65 -8.35
C ARG A 227 20.27 -34.51 -7.37
N ASP A 228 20.95 -33.38 -7.53
CA ASP A 228 20.76 -32.15 -6.75
C ASP A 228 19.40 -31.49 -7.01
N ILE A 229 18.88 -31.56 -8.23
CA ILE A 229 17.52 -31.11 -8.54
C ILE A 229 16.50 -32.13 -8.03
N GLN A 230 16.76 -33.44 -8.20
CA GLN A 230 15.90 -34.50 -7.68
C GLN A 230 15.67 -34.41 -6.16
N GLU A 231 16.66 -33.96 -5.39
CA GLU A 231 16.53 -33.72 -3.93
C GLU A 231 15.49 -32.67 -3.57
N ARG A 232 15.13 -31.80 -4.52
CA ARG A 232 14.14 -30.73 -4.35
C ARG A 232 12.79 -31.07 -4.99
N ILE A 233 12.68 -32.19 -5.70
CA ILE A 233 11.43 -32.57 -6.37
C ILE A 233 10.50 -33.33 -5.41
N TYR A 234 9.27 -32.82 -5.36
CA TYR A 234 8.15 -33.43 -4.66
C TYR A 234 7.04 -33.71 -5.67
N LEU A 235 6.69 -34.99 -5.81
CA LEU A 235 5.73 -35.45 -6.81
C LEU A 235 4.29 -35.22 -6.34
N ASN A 236 3.49 -34.67 -7.23
CA ASN A 236 2.07 -34.38 -7.08
C ASN A 236 1.27 -35.03 -8.22
N HIS A 237 -0.06 -34.96 -8.17
CA HIS A 237 -0.98 -35.47 -9.19
C HIS A 237 -0.82 -36.98 -9.39
N ILE A 238 -0.65 -37.70 -8.27
CA ILE A 238 -0.44 -39.14 -8.26
C ILE A 238 -1.78 -39.85 -8.03
N PRO A 239 -2.20 -40.78 -8.91
CA PRO A 239 -3.33 -41.64 -8.61
C PRO A 239 -3.02 -42.53 -7.40
N ALA A 240 -3.87 -42.51 -6.37
CA ALA A 240 -3.64 -43.24 -5.12
C ALA A 240 -3.39 -44.75 -5.31
N GLN A 241 -4.01 -45.37 -6.32
CA GLN A 241 -3.79 -46.78 -6.67
C GLN A 241 -2.34 -47.08 -7.09
N ARG A 242 -1.59 -46.06 -7.49
CA ARG A 242 -0.22 -46.13 -8.04
C ARG A 242 0.83 -45.56 -7.09
N GLU A 243 0.43 -44.89 -6.01
CA GLU A 243 1.34 -44.28 -5.04
C GLU A 243 2.40 -45.27 -4.54
N GLN A 244 1.98 -46.47 -4.13
CA GLN A 244 2.91 -47.51 -3.65
C GLN A 244 3.91 -47.93 -4.75
N GLN A 245 3.44 -48.06 -6.00
CA GLN A 245 4.30 -48.44 -7.12
C GLN A 245 5.36 -47.35 -7.40
N ILE A 246 4.96 -46.08 -7.33
CA ILE A 246 5.89 -44.94 -7.46
C ILE A 246 6.91 -44.94 -6.33
N ARG A 247 6.47 -45.14 -5.07
CA ARG A 247 7.39 -45.25 -3.92
C ARG A 247 8.38 -46.41 -4.07
N ASP A 248 7.93 -47.55 -4.58
CA ASP A 248 8.80 -48.71 -4.83
C ASP A 248 9.85 -48.41 -5.91
N VAL A 249 9.47 -47.66 -6.96
CA VAL A 249 10.38 -47.26 -8.04
C VAL A 249 11.44 -46.28 -7.55
N ILE A 250 11.04 -45.22 -6.85
CA ILE A 250 11.95 -44.26 -6.21
C ILE A 250 12.96 -44.99 -5.33
N LYS A 251 12.47 -45.92 -4.50
CA LYS A 251 13.31 -46.72 -3.58
C LYS A 251 14.26 -47.66 -4.33
N SER A 252 13.77 -48.38 -5.33
CA SER A 252 14.57 -49.34 -6.11
C SER A 252 15.70 -48.65 -6.90
N LYS A 253 15.46 -47.42 -7.36
CA LYS A 253 16.44 -46.59 -8.08
C LYS A 253 17.32 -45.74 -7.17
N ASN A 254 17.11 -45.79 -5.84
CA ASN A 254 17.81 -44.96 -4.86
C ASN A 254 17.74 -43.46 -5.19
N SER A 255 16.59 -43.02 -5.71
CA SER A 255 16.34 -41.62 -6.05
C SER A 255 15.97 -40.81 -4.80
N PRO A 256 16.44 -39.55 -4.67
CA PRO A 256 16.07 -38.67 -3.57
C PRO A 256 14.73 -37.96 -3.75
N ILE A 257 14.02 -38.17 -4.87
CA ILE A 257 12.68 -37.65 -5.13
C ILE A 257 11.71 -38.12 -4.04
N ARG A 258 10.78 -37.25 -3.64
CA ARG A 258 9.78 -37.53 -2.59
C ARG A 258 8.37 -37.29 -3.08
N LEU A 259 7.36 -37.73 -2.33
CA LEU A 259 5.97 -37.36 -2.63
C LEU A 259 5.62 -36.02 -1.96
N ALA A 260 4.71 -35.25 -2.55
CA ALA A 260 4.27 -33.97 -2.00
C ALA A 260 3.65 -34.09 -0.59
N GLU A 261 3.06 -35.23 -0.25
CA GLU A 261 2.60 -35.51 1.11
C GLU A 261 3.75 -35.55 2.13
N ASP A 262 4.94 -36.01 1.71
CA ASP A 262 6.13 -36.02 2.54
C ASP A 262 6.60 -34.58 2.83
N PHE A 263 6.43 -33.66 1.85
CA PHE A 263 6.68 -32.23 2.06
C PHE A 263 5.75 -31.63 3.10
N TYR A 264 4.46 -31.98 3.04
CA TYR A 264 3.50 -31.54 4.05
C TYR A 264 3.86 -32.08 5.43
N ALA A 265 4.24 -33.36 5.54
CA ALA A 265 4.66 -33.95 6.82
C ALA A 265 5.95 -33.32 7.38
N ASP A 266 6.91 -33.00 6.51
CA ASP A 266 8.15 -32.33 6.89
C ASP A 266 7.91 -30.88 7.30
N ASN A 267 7.10 -30.14 6.53
CA ASN A 267 6.66 -28.79 6.89
C ASN A 267 5.84 -28.80 8.17
N VAL A 268 4.91 -29.74 8.36
CA VAL A 268 4.15 -29.86 9.61
C VAL A 268 5.06 -30.24 10.77
N LYS A 269 6.07 -31.09 10.59
CA LYS A 269 7.06 -31.36 11.64
C LYS A 269 7.92 -30.15 11.96
N GLU A 270 8.44 -29.43 10.97
CA GLU A 270 9.17 -28.19 11.17
C GLU A 270 8.29 -27.10 11.76
N SER A 271 7.03 -27.02 11.34
CA SER A 271 6.02 -26.09 11.83
C SER A 271 5.59 -26.45 13.23
N ILE A 272 5.45 -27.73 13.59
CA ILE A 272 5.16 -28.20 14.95
C ILE A 272 6.40 -28.05 15.85
N LEU A 273 7.62 -28.24 15.33
CA LEU A 273 8.86 -27.97 16.06
C LEU A 273 9.10 -26.47 16.22
N LYS A 274 8.71 -25.65 15.25
CA LYS A 274 8.64 -24.19 15.34
C LYS A 274 7.52 -23.78 16.28
N VAL A 275 6.32 -24.36 16.24
CA VAL A 275 5.15 -24.08 17.09
C VAL A 275 5.37 -24.53 18.54
N LYS A 276 6.08 -25.64 18.77
CA LYS A 276 6.51 -26.06 20.11
C LYS A 276 7.63 -25.18 20.68
N ASN A 277 8.40 -24.52 19.82
CA ASN A 277 9.48 -23.59 20.21
C ASN A 277 9.11 -22.10 20.01
N SER A 278 7.95 -21.79 19.44
CA SER A 278 7.43 -20.45 19.23
C SER A 278 6.31 -20.24 20.21
N VAL A 279 6.52 -19.29 21.10
CA VAL A 279 5.50 -18.68 21.95
C VAL A 279 4.18 -18.56 21.16
N MET A 280 3.07 -19.09 21.69
CA MET A 280 1.73 -18.82 21.15
C MET A 280 1.59 -17.31 20.94
N PHE A 281 1.41 -16.88 19.69
CA PHE A 281 1.06 -15.49 19.41
C PHE A 281 -0.38 -15.27 19.88
N ASN A 282 -0.60 -14.46 20.90
CA ASN A 282 -1.98 -14.06 21.22
C ASN A 282 -2.37 -13.00 20.18
N GLU A 283 -3.37 -13.27 19.34
CA GLU A 283 -3.90 -12.26 18.43
C GLU A 283 -4.78 -11.29 19.22
N VAL A 284 -4.64 -9.99 18.95
CA VAL A 284 -5.41 -8.96 19.63
C VAL A 284 -6.18 -8.13 18.62
N LEU A 285 -7.50 -8.01 18.82
CA LEU A 285 -8.37 -7.25 17.94
C LEU A 285 -8.41 -5.78 18.35
N TYR A 286 -8.20 -4.87 17.40
CA TYR A 286 -8.38 -3.43 17.55
C TYR A 286 -9.49 -2.92 16.61
N PRO A 287 -10.76 -2.97 17.05
CA PRO A 287 -11.89 -2.57 16.23
C PRO A 287 -12.10 -1.06 16.25
N GLY A 288 -12.47 -0.49 15.10
CA GLY A 288 -12.75 0.93 14.98
C GLY A 288 -13.32 1.33 13.64
N SER A 289 -13.84 2.55 13.56
CA SER A 289 -14.31 3.11 12.29
C SER A 289 -13.17 3.61 11.41
N PHE A 290 -12.08 4.08 12.05
CA PHE A 290 -10.85 4.58 11.45
C PHE A 290 -11.06 5.57 10.29
N ASP A 291 -11.98 6.51 10.47
CA ASP A 291 -12.35 7.49 9.45
C ASP A 291 -11.99 8.93 9.88
N PRO A 292 -10.74 9.38 9.69
CA PRO A 292 -9.57 8.61 9.25
C PRO A 292 -8.82 7.91 10.40
N PHE A 293 -7.88 7.04 10.02
CA PHE A 293 -6.79 6.56 10.86
C PHE A 293 -5.82 7.71 11.21
N THR A 294 -5.15 7.64 12.36
CA THR A 294 -4.40 8.77 12.95
C THR A 294 -3.13 8.26 13.62
N THR A 295 -2.18 9.15 13.87
CA THR A 295 -0.95 8.82 14.65
C THR A 295 -1.29 8.31 16.05
N TRP A 296 -2.44 8.73 16.56
CA TRP A 296 -2.96 8.27 17.82
C TRP A 296 -3.34 6.76 17.77
N HIS A 297 -3.99 6.29 16.70
CA HIS A 297 -4.24 4.85 16.52
C HIS A 297 -2.92 4.06 16.42
N VAL A 298 -1.91 4.59 15.74
CA VAL A 298 -0.55 4.01 15.69
C VAL A 298 0.07 3.90 17.08
N SER A 299 -0.13 4.91 17.95
CA SER A 299 0.33 4.89 19.33
C SER A 299 -0.32 3.76 20.14
N VAL A 300 -1.61 3.47 19.93
CA VAL A 300 -2.30 2.36 20.60
C VAL A 300 -1.70 1.03 20.20
N ILE A 301 -1.53 0.82 18.88
CA ILE A 301 -0.91 -0.39 18.35
C ILE A 301 0.49 -0.57 18.92
N ARG A 302 1.32 0.48 18.89
CA ARG A 302 2.68 0.43 19.49
C ARG A 302 2.67 0.14 20.98
N LYS A 303 1.70 0.67 21.74
CA LYS A 303 1.58 0.40 23.17
C LYS A 303 1.22 -1.07 23.40
N GLN A 304 0.25 -1.59 22.66
CA GLN A 304 -0.09 -3.01 22.70
C GLN A 304 1.14 -3.88 22.40
N LEU A 305 1.78 -3.66 21.24
CA LEU A 305 2.94 -4.44 20.78
C LEU A 305 4.13 -4.40 21.77
N LYS A 306 4.20 -3.41 22.65
CA LYS A 306 5.18 -3.34 23.74
C LYS A 306 4.74 -4.11 25.00
N THR A 307 3.46 -4.03 25.34
CA THR A 307 2.92 -4.65 26.57
C THR A 307 2.71 -6.14 26.42
N SER A 308 2.29 -6.60 25.25
CA SER A 308 2.24 -8.02 24.93
C SER A 308 3.54 -8.43 24.23
N LYS A 309 4.33 -9.28 24.90
CA LYS A 309 5.63 -9.76 24.38
C LYS A 309 5.44 -10.79 23.25
N GLY A 310 4.91 -10.37 22.11
CA GLY A 310 4.85 -11.21 20.90
C GLY A 310 3.69 -10.95 19.96
N ASP A 311 2.59 -10.35 20.42
CA ASP A 311 1.28 -10.43 19.75
C ASP A 311 1.16 -9.69 18.40
N MET A 312 0.33 -10.26 17.52
CA MET A 312 -0.18 -9.61 16.31
C MET A 312 -1.38 -8.73 16.66
N VAL A 313 -1.50 -7.56 16.02
CA VAL A 313 -2.67 -6.68 16.17
C VAL A 313 -3.52 -6.71 14.90
N THR A 314 -4.77 -7.13 15.02
CA THR A 314 -5.73 -7.08 13.91
C THR A 314 -6.59 -5.82 14.03
N VAL A 315 -6.33 -4.84 13.16
CA VAL A 315 -7.10 -3.60 13.01
C VAL A 315 -8.37 -3.92 12.21
N LEU A 316 -9.51 -3.95 12.88
CA LEU A 316 -10.80 -4.25 12.24
C LEU A 316 -11.56 -2.96 11.93
N VAL A 317 -11.66 -2.66 10.63
CA VAL A 317 -12.45 -1.54 10.10
C VAL A 317 -13.92 -1.93 10.09
N ALA A 318 -14.66 -1.46 11.09
CA ALA A 318 -16.08 -1.75 11.24
C ALA A 318 -16.90 -0.95 10.21
N ILE A 319 -17.80 -1.63 9.51
CA ILE A 319 -18.71 -1.02 8.54
C ILE A 319 -20.03 -0.72 9.27
N ASN A 320 -20.36 0.56 9.43
CA ASN A 320 -21.68 0.97 9.94
C ASN A 320 -22.42 1.72 8.81
N PRO A 321 -23.49 1.15 8.23
CA PRO A 321 -24.20 1.76 7.11
C PRO A 321 -24.98 3.02 7.50
N ASP A 322 -25.31 3.21 8.77
CA ASP A 322 -26.07 4.37 9.26
C ASP A 322 -25.21 5.64 9.40
N LYS A 323 -23.87 5.50 9.31
CA LYS A 323 -22.93 6.61 9.44
C LYS A 323 -22.48 7.12 8.08
N LYS A 324 -22.45 8.44 7.94
CA LYS A 324 -21.79 9.10 6.79
C LYS A 324 -20.28 9.07 7.00
N TRP A 325 -19.60 8.28 6.20
CA TRP A 325 -18.14 8.18 6.19
C TRP A 325 -17.51 9.19 5.23
N THR A 326 -16.30 9.67 5.56
CA THR A 326 -15.51 10.51 4.65
C THR A 326 -14.83 9.65 3.58
N PHE A 327 -14.36 8.46 3.97
CA PHE A 327 -13.76 7.48 3.07
C PHE A 327 -14.62 6.23 2.93
N THR A 328 -14.56 5.57 1.77
CA THR A 328 -15.13 4.23 1.59
C THR A 328 -14.37 3.21 2.44
N THR A 329 -14.92 2.01 2.60
CA THR A 329 -14.26 0.95 3.37
C THR A 329 -12.90 0.58 2.76
N GLU A 330 -12.85 0.47 1.44
CA GLU A 330 -11.65 0.14 0.66
C GLU A 330 -10.59 1.23 0.80
N GLU A 331 -11.01 2.50 0.68
CA GLU A 331 -10.14 3.66 0.89
C GLU A 331 -9.54 3.65 2.31
N LYS A 332 -10.35 3.35 3.34
CA LYS A 332 -9.87 3.27 4.73
C LYS A 332 -8.82 2.17 4.90
N VAL A 333 -9.08 0.97 4.38
CA VAL A 333 -8.13 -0.16 4.46
C VAL A 333 -6.81 0.24 3.81
N PHE A 334 -6.88 0.73 2.57
CA PHE A 334 -5.71 1.17 1.82
C PHE A 334 -4.92 2.24 2.59
N LEU A 335 -5.60 3.29 3.08
CA LEU A 335 -4.97 4.37 3.83
C LEU A 335 -4.34 3.88 5.13
N ILE A 336 -5.01 2.98 5.88
CA ILE A 336 -4.46 2.40 7.11
C ILE A 336 -3.18 1.64 6.77
N GLU A 337 -3.25 0.66 5.87
CA GLU A 337 -2.12 -0.21 5.55
C GLU A 337 -0.90 0.57 5.04
N LYS A 338 -1.13 1.60 4.20
CA LYS A 338 -0.06 2.47 3.70
C LYS A 338 0.49 3.43 4.77
N SER A 339 -0.34 3.86 5.71
CA SER A 339 0.06 4.74 6.81
C SER A 339 0.79 4.03 7.96
N LEU A 340 0.81 2.69 7.97
CA LEU A 340 1.48 1.93 9.02
C LEU A 340 3.00 2.14 8.96
N PRO A 341 3.63 2.53 10.08
CA PRO A 341 5.09 2.62 10.16
C PRO A 341 5.77 1.27 9.87
N GLU A 342 6.90 1.33 9.16
CA GLU A 342 7.67 0.16 8.76
C GLU A 342 8.05 -0.75 9.94
N ASP A 343 8.35 -0.16 11.11
CA ASP A 343 8.76 -0.88 12.32
C ASP A 343 7.66 -1.78 12.93
N ILE A 344 6.39 -1.53 12.59
CA ILE A 344 5.25 -2.30 13.10
C ILE A 344 4.40 -2.94 12.01
N ARG A 345 4.61 -2.60 10.73
CA ARG A 345 3.73 -3.02 9.62
C ARG A 345 3.58 -4.54 9.56
N ASN A 346 4.67 -5.28 9.76
CA ASN A 346 4.68 -6.74 9.78
C ASN A 346 4.04 -7.37 11.05
N LYS A 347 3.48 -6.58 11.96
CA LYS A 347 2.78 -7.06 13.17
C LYS A 347 1.32 -6.61 13.21
N VAL A 348 0.84 -6.02 12.12
CA VAL A 348 -0.49 -5.43 12.04
C VAL A 348 -1.21 -6.00 10.83
N LYS A 349 -2.37 -6.62 11.06
CA LYS A 349 -3.30 -7.05 10.02
C LYS A 349 -4.43 -6.04 9.92
N VAL A 350 -4.83 -5.63 8.73
CA VAL A 350 -6.00 -4.76 8.53
C VAL A 350 -7.10 -5.57 7.87
N VAL A 351 -8.28 -5.58 8.48
CA VAL A 351 -9.45 -6.34 8.00
C VAL A 351 -10.68 -5.46 8.03
N THR A 352 -11.71 -5.88 7.31
CA THR A 352 -13.03 -5.23 7.34
C THR A 352 -14.06 -6.19 7.88
N TYR A 353 -15.09 -5.67 8.54
CA TYR A 353 -16.19 -6.49 8.98
C TYR A 353 -17.49 -5.71 9.01
N ALA A 354 -18.53 -6.28 8.40
CA ALA A 354 -19.85 -5.66 8.27
C ALA A 354 -20.79 -5.95 9.44
N TRP A 355 -20.51 -7.00 10.22
CA TRP A 355 -21.37 -7.48 11.29
C TRP A 355 -20.83 -7.09 12.67
N VAL A 356 -21.36 -7.69 13.73
CA VAL A 356 -21.01 -7.31 15.11
C VAL A 356 -19.58 -7.75 15.42
N VAL A 357 -18.75 -6.86 15.95
CA VAL A 357 -17.34 -7.15 16.27
C VAL A 357 -17.18 -8.41 17.14
N ALA A 358 -18.11 -8.67 18.06
CA ALA A 358 -18.13 -9.87 18.88
C ALA A 358 -18.23 -11.17 18.05
N ASP A 359 -18.96 -11.16 16.93
CA ASP A 359 -19.05 -12.30 16.01
C ASP A 359 -17.71 -12.55 15.33
N TYR A 360 -17.00 -11.49 14.92
CA TYR A 360 -15.64 -11.63 14.38
C TYR A 360 -14.70 -12.24 15.42
N GLN A 361 -14.76 -11.79 16.68
CA GLN A 361 -13.94 -12.36 17.76
C GLN A 361 -14.23 -13.85 17.97
N TYR A 362 -15.50 -14.22 18.01
CA TYR A 362 -15.93 -15.61 18.15
C TYR A 362 -15.47 -16.46 16.96
N LEU A 363 -15.70 -15.97 15.73
CA LEU A 363 -15.30 -16.65 14.50
C LEU A 363 -13.78 -16.84 14.46
N HIS A 364 -12.97 -15.87 14.86
CA HIS A 364 -11.51 -15.94 14.75
C HIS A 364 -10.79 -16.41 16.03
N ASN A 365 -11.54 -16.91 17.02
CA ASN A 365 -11.00 -17.35 18.31
C ASN A 365 -10.08 -16.29 18.97
N ILE A 366 -10.42 -15.01 18.81
CA ILE A 366 -9.65 -13.88 19.37
C ILE A 366 -10.22 -13.54 20.75
N SER A 367 -9.49 -13.95 21.78
CA SER A 367 -9.88 -13.76 23.18
C SER A 367 -9.62 -12.35 23.71
N THR A 368 -8.89 -11.50 22.98
CA THR A 368 -8.50 -10.16 23.46
C THR A 368 -8.92 -9.06 22.50
N VAL A 369 -9.59 -8.04 23.03
CA VAL A 369 -9.96 -6.83 22.28
C VAL A 369 -9.41 -5.58 22.97
N ILE A 370 -8.79 -4.71 22.20
CA ILE A 370 -8.34 -3.40 22.68
C ILE A 370 -9.47 -2.41 22.47
N LYS A 371 -9.85 -1.79 23.56
CA LYS A 371 -10.64 -0.56 23.57
C LYS A 371 -9.80 0.56 24.12
N TRP A 372 -10.10 1.76 23.71
CA TRP A 372 -9.39 2.92 24.21
C TRP A 372 -10.34 3.97 24.76
N LEU A 373 -9.81 4.73 25.70
CA LEU A 373 -10.51 5.75 26.46
C LEU A 373 -9.82 7.11 26.30
N ARG A 374 -10.49 8.09 25.65
CA ARG A 374 -10.03 9.51 25.66
C ARG A 374 -10.26 10.16 26.99
N ASP A 375 -11.46 9.96 27.52
CA ASP A 375 -11.98 10.64 28.69
C ASP A 375 -12.96 9.73 29.44
N SER A 376 -13.55 10.28 30.51
CA SER A 376 -14.54 9.55 31.32
C SER A 376 -15.85 9.26 30.59
N LYS A 377 -16.16 9.95 29.47
CA LYS A 377 -17.38 9.71 28.68
C LYS A 377 -17.21 8.53 27.74
N ASP A 378 -16.04 8.39 27.12
CA ASP A 378 -15.70 7.21 26.31
C ASP A 378 -15.75 5.92 27.16
N LEU A 379 -15.36 6.00 28.45
CA LEU A 379 -15.34 4.85 29.36
C LEU A 379 -16.72 4.23 29.57
N SER A 380 -17.74 5.02 29.91
CA SER A 380 -19.08 4.47 30.17
C SER A 380 -19.65 3.76 28.94
N TYR A 381 -19.49 4.36 27.76
CA TYR A 381 -19.98 3.79 26.50
C TYR A 381 -19.21 2.52 26.10
N GLU A 382 -17.88 2.51 26.20
CA GLU A 382 -17.08 1.35 25.83
C GLU A 382 -17.19 0.21 26.85
N LEU A 383 -17.46 0.50 28.13
CA LEU A 383 -17.79 -0.51 29.15
C LEU A 383 -19.09 -1.23 28.81
N GLU A 384 -20.16 -0.51 28.45
CA GLU A 384 -21.44 -1.12 28.05
C GLU A 384 -21.26 -2.09 26.86
N ILE A 385 -20.46 -1.70 25.87
CA ILE A 385 -20.15 -2.55 24.72
C ILE A 385 -19.33 -3.78 25.15
N ALA A 386 -18.35 -3.61 26.02
CA ALA A 386 -17.53 -4.71 26.50
C ALA A 386 -18.35 -5.74 27.31
N GLU A 387 -19.22 -5.27 28.20
CA GLU A 387 -20.13 -6.12 28.98
C GLU A 387 -21.11 -6.88 28.07
N ALA A 388 -21.65 -6.20 27.05
CA ALA A 388 -22.48 -6.85 26.04
C ALA A 388 -21.71 -7.94 25.30
N SER A 389 -20.49 -7.64 24.81
CA SER A 389 -19.64 -8.63 24.14
C SER A 389 -19.36 -9.86 25.01
N THR A 390 -18.94 -9.67 26.27
CA THR A 390 -18.71 -10.78 27.21
C THR A 390 -19.97 -11.65 27.40
N ARG A 391 -21.15 -11.04 27.43
CA ARG A 391 -22.42 -11.75 27.56
C ARG A 391 -22.77 -12.61 26.32
N PHE A 392 -22.40 -12.17 25.12
CA PHE A 392 -22.79 -12.83 23.87
C PHE A 392 -21.73 -13.76 23.28
N SER A 393 -20.43 -13.50 23.47
CA SER A 393 -19.33 -14.24 22.84
C SER A 393 -18.42 -15.02 23.81
N GLY A 394 -18.72 -15.06 25.12
CA GLY A 394 -17.94 -15.82 26.12
C GLY A 394 -16.75 -15.06 26.70
N GLU A 395 -15.63 -15.74 27.01
CA GLU A 395 -14.42 -15.16 27.61
C GLU A 395 -13.69 -14.19 26.65
N VAL A 396 -14.21 -12.97 26.54
CA VAL A 396 -13.54 -11.85 25.88
C VAL A 396 -12.84 -10.96 26.90
N ASN A 397 -11.52 -10.90 26.83
CA ASN A 397 -10.69 -9.98 27.58
C ASN A 397 -10.66 -8.62 26.88
N THR A 398 -11.45 -7.66 27.39
CA THR A 398 -11.37 -6.28 26.91
C THR A 398 -10.28 -5.52 27.67
N ILE A 399 -9.23 -5.11 26.95
CA ILE A 399 -8.17 -4.25 27.47
C ILE A 399 -8.52 -2.80 27.17
N PHE A 400 -8.79 -2.04 28.21
CA PHE A 400 -8.95 -0.59 28.10
C PHE A 400 -7.60 0.09 28.22
N LEU A 401 -7.13 0.69 27.14
CA LEU A 401 -5.93 1.50 27.14
C LEU A 401 -6.33 2.97 27.38
N PRO A 402 -5.93 3.60 28.50
CA PRO A 402 -6.16 5.02 28.71
C PRO A 402 -5.20 5.85 27.87
N GLN A 403 -5.63 7.06 27.50
CA GLN A 403 -4.76 8.04 26.88
C GLN A 403 -3.67 8.50 27.87
N THR A 404 -2.42 8.22 27.55
CA THR A 404 -1.26 8.60 28.40
C THR A 404 -0.37 9.68 27.79
N ASP A 405 -0.61 10.05 26.52
CA ASP A 405 0.14 11.09 25.82
C ASP A 405 -0.70 12.38 25.70
N ASN A 406 -0.35 13.38 26.50
CA ASN A 406 -1.03 14.68 26.49
C ASN A 406 -0.82 15.46 25.18
N THR A 407 0.18 15.12 24.37
CA THR A 407 0.40 15.77 23.06
C THR A 407 -0.55 15.25 21.98
N LEU A 408 -1.13 14.06 22.18
CA LEU A 408 -2.07 13.41 21.25
C LEU A 408 -3.51 13.36 21.78
N SER A 409 -3.78 13.84 22.99
CA SER A 409 -5.07 13.69 23.68
C SER A 409 -6.25 14.39 22.99
N ASN A 410 -5.98 15.36 22.11
CA ASN A 410 -7.01 16.12 21.38
C ASN A 410 -7.22 15.64 19.93
N VAL A 411 -6.54 14.58 19.48
CA VAL A 411 -6.59 14.12 18.08
C VAL A 411 -7.73 13.11 17.88
N SER A 412 -8.96 13.61 17.79
CA SER A 412 -10.06 12.79 17.24
C SER A 412 -10.11 12.91 15.72
N SER A 413 -10.53 11.84 15.04
CA SER A 413 -10.76 11.83 13.60
C SER A 413 -11.68 12.98 13.16
N SER A 414 -12.73 13.27 13.92
CA SER A 414 -13.63 14.41 13.66
C SER A 414 -12.96 15.78 13.84
N TYR A 415 -12.07 15.93 14.82
CA TYR A 415 -11.32 17.17 15.03
C TYR A 415 -10.28 17.38 13.92
N LEU A 416 -9.56 16.32 13.55
CA LEU A 416 -8.63 16.33 12.42
C LEU A 416 -9.33 16.78 11.13
N LYS A 417 -10.50 16.22 10.81
CA LYS A 417 -11.28 16.61 9.63
C LYS A 417 -11.57 18.12 9.59
N LYS A 418 -11.97 18.71 10.73
CA LYS A 418 -12.22 20.16 10.84
C LYS A 418 -10.95 20.97 10.60
N LEU A 419 -9.86 20.61 11.24
CA LEU A 419 -8.59 21.34 11.09
C LEU A 419 -8.08 21.27 9.65
N VAL A 420 -8.17 20.11 9.00
CA VAL A 420 -7.82 19.93 7.59
C VAL A 420 -8.68 20.81 6.69
N PHE A 421 -10.00 20.81 6.90
CA PHE A 421 -10.94 21.65 6.13
C PHE A 421 -10.57 23.14 6.19
N TYR A 422 -10.18 23.63 7.38
CA TYR A 422 -9.78 25.02 7.61
C TYR A 422 -8.28 25.29 7.36
N TRP A 423 -7.58 24.39 6.67
CA TRP A 423 -6.17 24.52 6.32
C TRP A 423 -5.23 24.74 7.52
N TRP A 424 -5.61 24.28 8.71
CA TRP A 424 -4.75 24.37 9.90
C TRP A 424 -3.61 23.36 9.83
N ASP A 425 -2.57 23.66 10.60
CA ASP A 425 -1.48 22.75 10.82
C ASP A 425 -1.93 21.54 11.63
N VAL A 426 -1.83 20.37 11.02
CA VAL A 426 -2.23 19.06 11.57
C VAL A 426 -1.05 18.09 11.60
N ARG A 427 0.17 18.63 11.62
CA ARG A 427 1.38 17.82 11.74
C ARG A 427 1.30 16.81 12.87
N GLY A 428 1.63 15.58 12.54
CA GLY A 428 1.67 14.50 13.52
C GLY A 428 0.29 14.10 14.04
N PHE A 429 -0.81 14.56 13.43
CA PHE A 429 -2.15 14.07 13.74
C PHE A 429 -2.47 12.80 12.95
N ALA A 430 -1.97 12.67 11.73
CA ALA A 430 -2.08 11.48 10.91
C ALA A 430 -0.87 11.38 9.96
N ASP A 431 -0.76 10.27 9.25
CA ASP A 431 0.20 10.17 8.16
C ASP A 431 -0.10 11.24 7.09
N PRO A 432 0.93 11.86 6.47
CA PRO A 432 0.73 12.87 5.43
C PRO A 432 -0.15 12.41 4.27
N MET A 433 -0.12 11.14 3.87
CA MET A 433 -1.00 10.60 2.83
C MET A 433 -2.48 10.70 3.23
N ILE A 434 -2.79 10.45 4.51
CA ILE A 434 -4.15 10.61 5.04
C ILE A 434 -4.56 12.08 5.06
N ILE A 435 -3.66 12.99 5.44
CA ILE A 435 -3.92 14.43 5.46
C ILE A 435 -4.21 14.94 4.03
N GLU A 436 -3.42 14.50 3.06
CA GLU A 436 -3.59 14.83 1.65
C GLU A 436 -4.93 14.29 1.11
N ALA A 437 -5.26 13.03 1.39
CA ALA A 437 -6.54 12.44 1.00
C ALA A 437 -7.74 13.20 1.59
N LEU A 438 -7.66 13.62 2.86
CA LEU A 438 -8.68 14.46 3.49
C LEU A 438 -8.80 15.84 2.81
N ARG A 439 -7.67 16.49 2.50
CA ARG A 439 -7.66 17.78 1.79
C ARG A 439 -8.31 17.65 0.44
N MET A 440 -8.01 16.58 -0.30
CA MET A 440 -8.62 16.30 -1.58
C MET A 440 -10.14 16.13 -1.43
N LYS A 441 -10.61 15.24 -0.53
CA LYS A 441 -12.05 14.99 -0.30
C LYS A 441 -12.82 16.25 0.11
N PHE A 442 -12.21 17.13 0.90
CA PHE A 442 -12.90 18.30 1.45
C PHE A 442 -12.79 19.56 0.63
N THR A 443 -11.70 19.73 -0.12
CA THR A 443 -11.40 21.01 -0.78
C THR A 443 -11.30 20.88 -2.29
N ASN A 444 -11.08 19.67 -2.83
CA ASN A 444 -10.68 19.42 -4.22
C ASN A 444 -9.43 20.21 -4.63
N LYS A 445 -8.51 20.44 -3.69
CA LYS A 445 -7.27 21.18 -3.95
C LYS A 445 -6.07 20.32 -3.61
N TRP A 446 -5.17 20.19 -4.57
CA TRP A 446 -3.90 19.51 -4.41
C TRP A 446 -2.78 20.54 -4.30
N ILE A 447 -2.04 20.54 -3.20
CA ILE A 447 -0.96 21.50 -2.96
C ILE A 447 0.37 20.91 -3.44
N VAL A 448 1.09 21.68 -4.25
CA VAL A 448 2.45 21.33 -4.69
C VAL A 448 3.39 22.46 -4.30
N TRP A 449 4.38 22.15 -3.47
CA TRP A 449 5.40 23.11 -3.03
C TRP A 449 6.45 23.29 -4.08
N VAL A 450 6.92 24.53 -4.18
CA VAL A 450 7.92 24.88 -5.17
C VAL A 450 9.06 25.62 -4.47
N THR A 451 10.19 24.92 -4.34
CA THR A 451 11.41 25.41 -3.68
C THR A 451 12.56 25.46 -4.67
N TRP A 452 13.48 26.41 -4.50
CA TRP A 452 14.42 26.76 -5.56
C TRP A 452 15.73 27.33 -5.02
N SER A 453 16.82 27.15 -5.76
CA SER A 453 18.03 27.96 -5.54
C SER A 453 17.83 29.40 -6.01
N ILE A 454 18.55 30.35 -5.41
CA ILE A 454 18.51 31.76 -5.81
C ILE A 454 18.92 31.91 -7.28
N GLY A 455 18.21 32.75 -8.05
CA GLY A 455 18.53 33.00 -9.47
C GLY A 455 18.04 31.93 -10.46
N SER A 456 17.38 30.86 -9.98
CA SER A 456 16.83 29.77 -10.81
C SER A 456 15.74 30.16 -11.82
N GLY A 457 15.03 31.28 -11.60
CA GLY A 457 13.92 31.70 -12.46
C GLY A 457 12.55 31.17 -12.04
N LYS A 458 12.39 30.79 -10.77
CA LYS A 458 11.17 30.29 -10.14
C LYS A 458 9.84 30.92 -10.57
N THR A 459 9.74 32.24 -10.52
CA THR A 459 8.50 32.95 -10.83
C THR A 459 8.14 32.79 -12.30
N THR A 460 9.14 32.81 -13.19
CA THR A 460 8.96 32.53 -14.62
C THR A 460 8.46 31.11 -14.82
N PHE A 461 9.08 30.12 -14.15
CA PHE A 461 8.65 28.73 -14.23
C PHE A 461 7.18 28.54 -13.82
N CYS A 462 6.79 29.06 -12.65
CA CYS A 462 5.42 28.91 -12.15
C CYS A 462 4.39 29.57 -13.07
N ASN A 463 4.70 30.76 -13.60
CA ASN A 463 3.81 31.46 -14.53
C ASN A 463 3.64 30.70 -15.85
N ASN A 464 4.76 30.22 -16.43
CA ASN A 464 4.73 29.43 -17.65
C ASN A 464 3.93 28.13 -17.45
N LEU A 465 4.09 27.45 -16.31
CA LEU A 465 3.36 26.23 -15.99
C LEU A 465 1.84 26.47 -15.89
N VAL A 466 1.41 27.61 -15.33
CA VAL A 466 -0.02 28.00 -15.29
C VAL A 466 -0.56 28.30 -16.69
N GLU A 467 0.22 28.95 -17.53
CA GLU A 467 -0.16 29.21 -18.93
C GLU A 467 -0.30 27.90 -19.71
N GLU A 468 0.66 26.99 -19.56
CA GLU A 468 0.69 25.71 -20.27
C GLU A 468 -0.38 24.73 -19.76
N SER A 469 -0.72 24.80 -18.46
CA SER A 469 -1.80 23.99 -17.90
C SER A 469 -3.16 24.37 -18.48
N SER A 470 -3.36 25.66 -18.75
CA SER A 470 -4.60 26.19 -19.33
C SER A 470 -4.85 25.61 -20.73
N LYS A 471 -3.78 25.30 -21.48
CA LYS A 471 -3.85 24.63 -22.79
C LYS A 471 -4.15 23.12 -22.69
N ASN A 472 -3.94 22.52 -21.51
CA ASN A 472 -4.04 21.07 -21.25
C ASN A 472 -5.26 20.67 -20.41
N GLU A 473 -6.25 21.56 -20.27
CA GLU A 473 -7.46 21.38 -19.46
C GLU A 473 -7.19 21.12 -17.96
N LEU A 474 -6.00 21.51 -17.48
CA LEU A 474 -5.65 21.43 -16.06
C LEU A 474 -5.72 22.79 -15.39
N LYS A 475 -6.46 22.84 -14.29
CA LYS A 475 -6.56 24.03 -13.45
C LYS A 475 -5.40 24.11 -12.48
N VAL A 476 -4.47 25.01 -12.76
CA VAL A 476 -3.33 25.31 -11.90
C VAL A 476 -3.46 26.74 -11.37
N HIS A 477 -3.36 26.92 -10.07
CA HIS A 477 -3.31 28.22 -9.40
C HIS A 477 -1.94 28.43 -8.78
N TYR A 478 -1.39 29.63 -8.88
CA TYR A 478 -0.06 29.95 -8.38
C TYR A 478 -0.12 30.97 -7.24
N ILE A 479 0.51 30.63 -6.11
CA ILE A 479 0.64 31.48 -4.93
C ILE A 479 2.13 31.72 -4.62
N ASN A 480 2.52 32.99 -4.57
CA ASN A 480 3.86 33.41 -4.15
C ASN A 480 3.86 33.83 -2.68
N MET A 481 4.59 33.10 -1.83
CA MET A 481 4.68 33.40 -0.39
C MET A 481 5.42 34.71 -0.10
N ASP A 482 6.45 35.06 -0.89
CA ASP A 482 7.16 36.34 -0.72
C ASP A 482 6.23 37.53 -0.98
N GLN A 483 5.27 37.40 -1.91
CA GLN A 483 4.25 38.42 -2.15
C GLN A 483 3.30 38.57 -0.95
N LEU A 484 2.87 37.46 -0.33
CA LEU A 484 2.07 37.50 0.90
C LEU A 484 2.84 38.17 2.05
N GLY A 485 4.14 37.89 2.17
CA GLY A 485 5.02 38.59 3.12
C GLY A 485 5.08 40.10 2.87
N ARG A 486 5.13 40.54 1.61
CA ARG A 486 5.14 41.97 1.24
C ARG A 486 3.86 42.68 1.68
N GLU A 487 2.70 42.02 1.62
CA GLU A 487 1.45 42.59 2.08
C GLU A 487 1.54 43.00 3.56
N ILE A 488 2.11 42.16 4.42
CA ILE A 488 2.29 42.47 5.86
C ILE A 488 3.16 43.71 6.06
N HIS A 489 4.18 43.90 5.24
CA HIS A 489 5.11 45.04 5.34
C HIS A 489 4.53 46.36 4.84
N THR A 490 3.58 46.33 3.91
CA THR A 490 3.16 47.50 3.12
C THR A 490 1.71 47.92 3.35
N ARG A 491 0.80 46.96 3.57
CA ARG A 491 -0.62 47.25 3.76
C ARG A 491 -0.90 47.89 5.11
N THR A 492 -1.66 48.98 5.09
CA THR A 492 -2.04 49.76 6.27
C THR A 492 -3.52 49.60 6.63
N ASP A 493 -4.30 48.95 5.76
CA ASP A 493 -5.74 48.73 5.91
C ASP A 493 -6.09 47.63 6.93
N PHE A 494 -5.11 46.86 7.42
CA PHE A 494 -5.33 45.75 8.34
C PHE A 494 -4.61 45.94 9.69
N PRO A 495 -5.33 46.16 10.81
CA PRO A 495 -4.72 46.44 12.12
C PRO A 495 -3.76 45.36 12.64
N LEU A 496 -3.95 44.10 12.23
CA LEU A 496 -3.02 43.02 12.56
C LEU A 496 -1.61 43.28 11.99
N PHE A 497 -1.49 43.80 10.77
CA PHE A 497 -0.20 44.05 10.14
C PHE A 497 0.59 45.14 10.86
N ALA A 498 -0.09 46.19 11.35
CA ALA A 498 0.54 47.22 12.18
C ALA A 498 1.15 46.61 13.46
N ARG A 499 0.43 45.70 14.13
CA ARG A 499 0.94 44.99 15.32
C ARG A 499 2.14 44.10 14.99
N ILE A 500 2.14 43.41 13.86
CA ILE A 500 3.27 42.58 13.42
C ILE A 500 4.48 43.45 13.11
N ARG A 501 4.32 44.55 12.36
CA ARG A 501 5.39 45.50 12.07
C ARG A 501 5.98 46.13 13.33
N LYS A 502 5.14 46.40 14.34
CA LYS A 502 5.63 46.82 15.66
C LYS A 502 6.51 45.74 16.30
N LYS A 503 6.12 44.46 16.30
CA LYS A 503 6.98 43.37 16.80
C LYS A 503 8.31 43.29 16.06
N ILE A 504 8.32 43.53 14.74
CA ILE A 504 9.56 43.61 13.95
C ILE A 504 10.43 44.76 14.44
N ALA A 505 9.85 45.94 14.66
CA ALA A 505 10.57 47.12 15.17
C ALA A 505 11.07 46.92 16.61
N ASP A 506 10.32 46.23 17.46
CA ASP A 506 10.75 45.92 18.82
C ASP A 506 11.98 44.98 18.81
N LYS A 507 12.03 44.03 17.86
CA LYS A 507 13.15 43.08 17.73
C LYS A 507 14.37 43.65 17.01
N PHE A 508 14.16 44.46 15.97
CA PHE A 508 15.22 44.96 15.09
C PHE A 508 15.43 46.48 15.19
N TRP A 509 14.82 47.12 16.18
CA TRP A 509 14.83 48.56 16.45
C TRP A 509 13.93 49.41 15.55
N TYR A 510 13.65 50.65 15.99
CA TYR A 510 12.65 51.53 15.36
C TYR A 510 12.98 51.93 13.91
N TRP A 511 14.26 51.86 13.50
CA TRP A 511 14.69 52.18 12.14
C TRP A 511 14.10 51.22 11.10
N ALA A 512 13.57 50.07 11.54
CA ALA A 512 12.89 49.10 10.68
C ALA A 512 11.55 49.61 10.14
N LEU A 513 11.04 50.75 10.63
CA LEU A 513 9.80 51.36 10.14
C LEU A 513 10.05 52.69 9.42
N ASN A 514 9.19 52.98 8.45
CA ASN A 514 9.04 54.29 7.83
C ASN A 514 8.12 55.18 8.69
N ALA A 515 8.07 56.47 8.38
CA ALA A 515 7.24 57.43 9.10
C ALA A 515 5.72 57.13 9.02
N ASP A 516 5.27 56.46 7.95
CA ASP A 516 3.89 56.01 7.75
C ASP A 516 3.56 54.70 8.50
N GLY A 517 4.52 54.15 9.25
CA GLY A 517 4.37 52.90 9.98
C GLY A 517 4.50 51.62 9.13
N THR A 518 4.82 51.73 7.84
CA THR A 518 5.22 50.58 7.00
C THR A 518 6.66 50.17 7.29
N THR A 519 7.08 48.98 6.84
CA THR A 519 8.47 48.52 7.07
C THR A 519 9.44 49.19 6.10
N ASN A 520 10.56 49.70 6.60
CA ASN A 520 11.71 50.07 5.77
C ASN A 520 12.42 48.82 5.25
N ARG A 521 11.87 48.23 4.18
CA ARG A 521 12.32 46.95 3.64
C ARG A 521 13.77 46.96 3.17
N GLN A 522 14.25 48.07 2.61
CA GLN A 522 15.63 48.17 2.12
C GLN A 522 16.63 48.00 3.26
N LYS A 523 16.49 48.82 4.32
CA LYS A 523 17.36 48.73 5.50
C LYS A 523 17.19 47.42 6.25
N LEU A 524 15.94 46.96 6.41
CA LEU A 524 15.68 45.71 7.10
C LEU A 524 16.32 44.52 6.38
N TRP A 525 16.22 44.46 5.05
CA TRP A 525 16.80 43.37 4.25
C TRP A 525 18.32 43.37 4.31
N GLU A 526 18.96 44.52 4.14
CA GLU A 526 20.41 44.65 4.30
C GLU A 526 20.87 44.15 5.68
N PHE A 527 20.10 44.48 6.74
CA PHE A 527 20.41 44.07 8.10
C PHE A 527 20.18 42.57 8.36
N VAL A 528 19.04 41.99 7.94
CA VAL A 528 18.72 40.59 8.25
C VAL A 528 19.47 39.59 7.39
N PHE A 529 19.76 39.91 6.12
CA PHE A 529 20.56 39.04 5.25
C PHE A 529 22.07 39.06 5.58
N SER A 530 22.50 39.94 6.49
CA SER A 530 23.87 39.91 7.00
C SER A 530 24.15 38.78 8.01
N SER A 531 23.11 38.13 8.55
CA SER A 531 23.26 37.07 9.55
C SER A 531 22.07 36.11 9.52
N LYS A 532 22.36 34.80 9.41
CA LYS A 532 21.35 33.73 9.50
C LYS A 532 20.46 33.87 10.74
N GLN A 533 21.04 34.18 11.90
CA GLN A 533 20.29 34.37 13.16
C GLN A 533 19.27 35.52 13.09
N ARG A 534 19.59 36.60 12.35
CA ARG A 534 18.68 37.75 12.19
C ARG A 534 17.54 37.43 11.23
N LEU A 535 17.85 36.77 10.11
CA LEU A 535 16.85 36.24 9.20
C LEU A 535 15.92 35.23 9.93
N ASP A 536 16.52 34.41 10.79
CA ASP A 536 15.81 33.51 11.72
C ASP A 536 14.82 34.25 12.59
N GLY A 537 15.31 35.26 13.30
CA GLY A 537 14.48 36.07 14.16
C GLY A 537 13.34 36.81 13.46
N LEU A 538 13.49 37.17 12.19
CA LEU A 538 12.43 37.85 11.42
C LEU A 538 11.35 36.87 11.00
N MET A 539 11.73 35.71 10.46
CA MET A 539 10.76 34.72 10.02
C MET A 539 9.94 34.16 11.18
N ASP A 540 10.50 34.06 12.40
CA ASP A 540 9.73 33.66 13.59
C ASP A 540 8.55 34.61 13.86
N ILE A 541 8.66 35.88 13.46
CA ILE A 541 7.58 36.86 13.57
C ILE A 541 6.61 36.73 12.37
N MET A 542 7.13 36.44 11.18
CA MET A 542 6.39 36.51 9.92
C MET A 542 5.66 35.21 9.54
N LEU A 543 6.11 34.06 10.04
CA LEU A 543 5.61 32.73 9.66
C LEU A 543 4.09 32.61 9.82
N GLU A 544 3.59 32.77 11.04
CA GLU A 544 2.15 32.63 11.35
C GLU A 544 1.26 33.62 10.55
N PRO A 545 1.60 34.92 10.47
CA PRO A 545 0.89 35.84 9.59
C PRO A 545 0.89 35.44 8.11
N MET A 546 2.00 34.93 7.59
CA MET A 546 2.07 34.49 6.19
C MET A 546 1.20 33.26 5.95
N LEU A 547 1.20 32.29 6.87
CA LEU A 547 0.31 31.12 6.81
C LEU A 547 -1.17 31.52 6.94
N PHE A 548 -1.49 32.51 7.77
CA PHE A 548 -2.84 33.07 7.83
C PHE A 548 -3.30 33.63 6.46
N LEU A 549 -2.44 34.37 5.77
CA LEU A 549 -2.77 34.88 4.44
C LEU A 549 -2.87 33.79 3.38
N LEU A 550 -2.01 32.76 3.46
CA LEU A 550 -2.07 31.61 2.57
C LEU A 550 -3.42 30.89 2.72
N ARG A 551 -3.84 30.58 3.95
CA ARG A 551 -5.15 29.97 4.23
C ARG A 551 -6.29 30.79 3.66
N GLY A 552 -6.27 32.10 3.89
CA GLY A 552 -7.27 33.02 3.33
C GLY A 552 -7.29 33.05 1.80
N LYS A 553 -6.16 32.82 1.12
CA LYS A 553 -6.14 32.63 -0.34
C LYS A 553 -6.72 31.28 -0.76
N LEU A 554 -6.35 30.20 -0.09
CA LEU A 554 -6.84 28.85 -0.39
C LEU A 554 -8.35 28.71 -0.17
N GLU A 555 -8.91 29.37 0.85
CA GLU A 555 -10.35 29.41 1.12
C GLU A 555 -11.13 30.17 0.04
N LYS A 556 -10.55 31.24 -0.52
CA LYS A 556 -11.19 32.05 -1.58
C LYS A 556 -11.17 31.39 -2.95
N LEU A 557 -10.31 30.39 -3.15
CA LEU A 557 -10.36 29.57 -4.37
C LEU A 557 -11.67 28.79 -4.37
N ASP A 558 -12.38 28.89 -5.49
CA ASP A 558 -13.62 28.17 -5.73
C ASP A 558 -13.43 26.64 -5.68
N SER A 559 -14.53 25.89 -5.64
CA SER A 559 -14.54 24.44 -5.42
C SER A 559 -14.12 23.63 -6.65
N TRP A 560 -13.43 24.26 -7.60
CA TRP A 560 -12.86 23.53 -8.72
C TRP A 560 -11.71 22.66 -8.27
N ASP A 561 -11.40 21.71 -9.13
CA ASP A 561 -10.37 20.73 -8.94
C ASP A 561 -8.98 21.34 -9.21
N TRP A 562 -8.48 22.12 -8.26
CA TRP A 562 -7.26 22.91 -8.41
C TRP A 562 -5.99 22.13 -8.07
N ILE A 563 -4.95 22.37 -8.85
CA ILE A 563 -3.56 22.16 -8.44
C ILE A 563 -3.03 23.51 -8.00
N VAL A 564 -2.59 23.65 -6.76
CA VAL A 564 -2.12 24.92 -6.21
C VAL A 564 -0.61 24.85 -6.02
N LEU A 565 0.12 25.58 -6.87
CA LEU A 565 1.55 25.78 -6.76
C LEU A 565 1.84 26.82 -5.69
N VAL A 566 2.52 26.43 -4.62
CA VAL A 566 2.93 27.36 -3.56
C VAL A 566 4.45 27.53 -3.61
N GLU A 567 4.89 28.67 -4.13
CA GLU A 567 6.30 29.02 -4.20
C GLU A 567 6.77 29.63 -2.88
N TRP A 568 7.81 29.04 -2.29
CA TRP A 568 8.45 29.61 -1.12
C TRP A 568 9.95 29.29 -1.04
N ALA A 569 10.76 30.34 -0.97
CA ALA A 569 12.21 30.24 -1.05
C ALA A 569 12.92 29.77 0.22
N ILE A 570 12.23 29.64 1.35
CA ILE A 570 12.83 29.34 2.68
C ILE A 570 12.28 28.01 3.25
N LEU A 571 11.47 27.29 2.47
CA LEU A 571 10.75 26.10 2.93
C LEU A 571 11.73 25.03 3.47
N THR A 572 12.77 24.74 2.70
CA THR A 572 13.73 23.67 3.01
C THR A 572 14.70 24.10 4.11
N GLU A 573 15.17 25.35 4.08
CA GLU A 573 16.12 25.91 5.05
C GLU A 573 15.57 25.91 6.48
N ARG A 574 14.24 26.02 6.63
CA ARG A 574 13.57 26.00 7.93
C ARG A 574 12.99 24.65 8.32
N LYS A 575 13.29 23.60 7.53
CA LYS A 575 12.71 22.27 7.69
C LYS A 575 11.19 22.32 7.72
N LEU A 576 10.57 23.27 7.02
CA LEU A 576 9.12 23.44 6.93
C LEU A 576 8.50 22.54 5.86
N THR A 577 9.25 21.57 5.34
CA THR A 577 8.77 20.55 4.40
C THR A 577 7.58 19.77 4.95
N TYR A 578 7.47 19.69 6.29
CA TYR A 578 6.32 19.12 6.99
C TYR A 578 5.04 19.93 6.85
N LEU A 579 5.10 21.21 6.45
CA LEU A 579 3.98 22.12 6.64
C LEU A 579 2.78 21.66 5.81
N PHE A 580 2.99 21.06 4.64
CA PHE A 580 1.88 20.55 3.82
C PHE A 580 2.38 19.47 2.82
N ASP A 581 1.77 18.27 2.89
CA ASP A 581 1.66 17.14 1.93
C ASP A 581 2.91 16.60 1.20
N GLU A 582 4.10 17.16 1.43
CA GLU A 582 5.40 16.67 0.94
C GLU A 582 5.54 16.51 -0.60
N ASN A 583 4.55 16.95 -1.37
CA ASN A 583 4.64 17.13 -2.82
C ASN A 583 5.48 18.37 -3.13
N MET A 584 6.60 18.19 -3.81
CA MET A 584 7.59 19.25 -3.99
C MET A 584 8.27 19.20 -5.35
N ILE A 585 8.46 20.39 -5.92
CA ILE A 585 9.28 20.62 -7.09
C ILE A 585 10.49 21.43 -6.64
N ASP A 586 11.68 20.89 -6.94
CA ASP A 586 12.98 21.47 -6.65
C ASP A 586 13.68 21.86 -7.95
N ILE A 587 13.79 23.16 -8.24
CA ILE A 587 14.70 23.69 -9.29
C ILE A 587 16.01 24.04 -8.63
N SER A 588 17.06 23.56 -9.27
CA SER A 588 18.42 23.91 -8.98
C SER A 588 19.10 24.42 -10.24
N ILE A 589 19.93 25.45 -10.10
CA ILE A 589 20.91 25.84 -11.13
C ILE A 589 22.34 25.73 -10.57
N PRO A 590 23.34 25.48 -11.45
CA PRO A 590 24.76 25.61 -11.13
C PRO A 590 25.09 26.94 -10.44
N GLN A 591 26.00 26.91 -9.46
CA GLN A 591 26.28 28.05 -8.58
C GLN A 591 26.85 29.26 -9.34
N ASP A 592 27.70 29.02 -10.32
CA ASP A 592 28.25 30.04 -11.23
C ASP A 592 27.13 30.80 -11.97
N LEU A 593 26.10 30.11 -12.46
CA LEU A 593 24.93 30.73 -13.06
C LEU A 593 24.09 31.52 -12.05
N GLN A 594 24.05 31.10 -10.78
CA GLN A 594 23.42 31.89 -9.71
C GLN A 594 24.12 33.23 -9.55
N TYR A 595 25.46 33.22 -9.46
CA TYR A 595 26.25 34.46 -9.35
C TYR A 595 26.01 35.39 -10.54
N GLN A 596 25.99 34.85 -11.77
CA GLN A 596 25.73 35.64 -12.98
C GLN A 596 24.32 36.24 -13.01
N ARG A 597 23.28 35.42 -12.76
CA ARG A 597 21.87 35.86 -12.85
C ARG A 597 21.53 36.85 -11.74
N VAL A 598 22.00 36.62 -10.51
CA VAL A 598 21.75 37.51 -9.37
C VAL A 598 22.51 38.83 -9.50
N GLY A 599 23.78 38.78 -9.93
CA GLY A 599 24.58 39.97 -10.16
C GLY A 599 23.96 40.88 -11.21
N LYS A 600 23.50 40.32 -12.34
CA LYS A 600 22.83 41.08 -13.41
C LYS A 600 21.48 41.66 -12.97
N ARG A 601 20.69 40.92 -12.18
CA ARG A 601 19.32 41.34 -11.81
C ARG A 601 19.30 42.39 -10.70
N ASP A 602 20.12 42.21 -9.67
CA ASP A 602 20.02 42.99 -8.43
C ASP A 602 21.15 44.04 -8.27
N ASN A 603 22.07 44.14 -9.25
CA ASN A 603 23.23 45.05 -9.24
C ASN A 603 24.06 44.96 -7.94
N LEU A 604 24.33 43.73 -7.49
CA LEU A 604 25.03 43.43 -6.23
C LEU A 604 26.51 43.09 -6.48
N THR A 605 27.36 43.38 -5.50
CA THR A 605 28.76 42.95 -5.55
C THR A 605 28.88 41.42 -5.35
N ILE A 606 29.97 40.82 -5.83
CA ILE A 606 30.24 39.38 -5.67
C ILE A 606 30.21 38.99 -4.18
N GLU A 607 30.72 39.84 -3.29
CA GLU A 607 30.70 39.61 -1.84
C GLU A 607 29.28 39.64 -1.27
N GLN A 608 28.43 40.55 -1.73
CA GLN A 608 27.01 40.60 -1.33
C GLN A 608 26.22 39.39 -1.83
N ILE A 609 26.50 38.92 -3.05
CA ILE A 609 25.90 37.71 -3.61
C ILE A 609 26.36 36.48 -2.80
N GLY A 610 27.65 36.38 -2.51
CA GLY A 610 28.21 35.29 -1.71
C GLY A 610 27.62 35.23 -0.31
N ARG A 611 27.42 36.37 0.35
CA ARG A 611 26.73 36.44 1.66
C ARG A 611 25.26 36.01 1.58
N ARG A 612 24.55 36.33 0.50
CA ARG A 612 23.15 35.86 0.32
C ARG A 612 23.11 34.34 0.12
N LEU A 613 23.98 33.82 -0.75
CA LEU A 613 24.04 32.38 -1.02
C LEU A 613 24.47 31.57 0.22
N SER A 614 25.39 32.09 1.04
CA SER A 614 25.85 31.42 2.26
C SER A 614 24.80 31.36 3.39
N THR A 615 23.73 32.16 3.30
CA THR A 615 22.60 32.07 4.25
C THR A 615 21.59 30.98 3.88
N GLN A 616 21.70 30.40 2.69
CA GLN A 616 20.84 29.30 2.23
C GLN A 616 21.56 27.94 2.32
N LEU A 617 20.78 26.87 2.26
CA LEU A 617 21.35 25.52 2.10
C LEU A 617 21.99 25.40 0.72
N SER A 618 23.08 24.62 0.63
CA SER A 618 23.63 24.23 -0.66
C SER A 618 22.61 23.39 -1.44
N ASN A 619 22.80 23.24 -2.76
CA ASN A 619 21.95 22.36 -3.57
C ASN A 619 21.97 20.91 -3.05
N GLU A 620 23.13 20.46 -2.53
CA GLU A 620 23.33 19.13 -1.96
C GLU A 620 22.63 18.98 -0.61
N ASP A 621 22.84 19.92 0.33
CA ASP A 621 22.19 19.88 1.64
C ASP A 621 20.65 19.96 1.53
N ARG A 622 20.17 20.73 0.56
CA ARG A 622 18.73 20.81 0.25
C ARG A 622 18.23 19.45 -0.25
N ALA A 623 18.91 18.83 -1.21
CA ALA A 623 18.54 17.49 -1.69
C ALA A 623 18.57 16.44 -0.57
N ASP A 624 19.52 16.51 0.36
CA ASP A 624 19.64 15.64 1.52
C ASP A 624 18.50 15.81 2.53
N VAL A 625 18.11 17.05 2.84
CA VAL A 625 16.95 17.32 3.70
C VAL A 625 15.68 16.78 3.06
N ILE A 626 15.59 16.83 1.74
CA ILE A 626 14.43 16.35 0.99
C ILE A 626 14.40 14.82 0.97
N SER A 627 15.52 14.16 0.66
CA SER A 627 15.61 12.69 0.58
C SER A 627 15.34 12.02 1.93
N ARG A 628 15.84 12.59 3.04
CA ARG A 628 15.58 12.07 4.39
C ARG A 628 14.11 12.15 4.81
N ASN A 629 13.34 13.08 4.26
CA ASN A 629 11.90 13.19 4.52
C ASN A 629 11.06 12.26 3.61
N GLN A 630 11.66 11.61 2.60
CA GLN A 630 10.96 10.76 1.63
C GLN A 630 10.92 9.28 2.01
N SER A 631 11.70 8.84 3.00
CA SER A 631 11.94 7.41 3.27
C SER A 631 10.72 6.60 3.72
N ASN A 632 9.54 7.22 3.93
CA ASN A 632 8.39 6.58 4.58
C ASN A 632 7.07 6.62 3.79
N SER A 633 7.03 6.99 2.51
CA SER A 633 5.74 7.05 1.78
C SER A 633 5.85 6.77 0.29
N TYR A 634 5.08 5.78 -0.17
CA TYR A 634 5.20 5.15 -1.48
C TYR A 634 4.67 5.95 -2.69
N ASP A 635 4.21 7.20 -2.54
CA ASP A 635 3.62 7.91 -3.69
C ASP A 635 3.63 9.45 -3.63
N ARG A 636 4.72 10.06 -3.15
CA ARG A 636 4.85 11.53 -3.09
C ARG A 636 5.53 12.09 -4.34
N LEU A 637 5.06 13.25 -4.81
CA LEU A 637 5.69 13.94 -5.92
C LEU A 637 7.01 14.60 -5.46
N TYR A 638 8.14 14.13 -5.98
CA TYR A 638 9.38 14.89 -5.93
C TYR A 638 10.02 14.96 -7.31
N MET A 639 10.15 16.18 -7.83
CA MET A 639 10.81 16.42 -9.11
C MET A 639 11.94 17.41 -8.93
N LYS A 640 13.13 16.98 -9.37
CA LYS A 640 14.28 17.87 -9.53
C LYS A 640 14.33 18.36 -10.96
N ILE A 641 14.28 19.67 -11.16
CA ILE A 641 14.29 20.31 -12.47
C ILE A 641 15.59 21.11 -12.59
N ASP A 642 16.23 21.03 -13.75
CA ASP A 642 17.40 21.85 -14.05
C ASP A 642 16.96 23.23 -14.53
N GLY A 643 17.34 24.25 -13.77
CA GLY A 643 16.97 25.64 -14.01
C GLY A 643 17.64 26.29 -15.24
N ASP A 644 18.47 25.56 -15.96
CA ASP A 644 19.09 26.01 -17.21
C ASP A 644 18.38 25.47 -18.47
N ASN A 645 17.56 24.42 -18.33
CA ASN A 645 16.92 23.72 -19.48
C ASN A 645 15.37 23.70 -19.47
N TYR A 646 14.70 24.26 -18.45
CA TYR A 646 13.22 24.18 -18.36
C TYR A 646 12.43 24.95 -19.42
N ASN A 647 13.07 25.75 -20.27
CA ASN A 647 12.38 26.39 -21.40
C ASN A 647 12.01 25.38 -22.51
N ALA A 648 12.39 24.11 -22.37
CA ALA A 648 11.90 23.04 -23.23
C ALA A 648 10.45 22.67 -22.88
N ILE A 649 9.54 22.84 -23.84
CA ILE A 649 8.10 22.50 -23.76
C ILE A 649 7.86 21.05 -23.23
N ASP A 650 8.82 20.16 -23.45
CA ASP A 650 8.77 18.76 -23.01
C ASP A 650 8.75 18.59 -21.49
N GLU A 651 9.39 19.47 -20.71
CA GLU A 651 9.39 19.35 -19.24
C GLU A 651 8.04 19.75 -18.63
N TYR A 652 7.41 20.82 -19.13
CA TYR A 652 6.07 21.22 -18.70
C TYR A 652 5.03 20.14 -19.03
N SER A 653 5.11 19.55 -20.23
CA SER A 653 4.19 18.50 -20.67
C SER A 653 4.31 17.23 -19.82
N LYS A 654 5.54 16.81 -19.49
CA LYS A 654 5.79 15.69 -18.56
C LYS A 654 5.21 15.97 -17.18
N LEU A 655 5.43 17.18 -16.66
CA LEU A 655 4.98 17.59 -15.34
C LEU A 655 3.45 17.66 -15.23
N LEU A 656 2.79 18.19 -16.26
CA LEU A 656 1.33 18.20 -16.36
C LEU A 656 0.75 16.78 -16.50
N SER A 657 1.45 15.89 -17.20
CA SER A 657 1.05 14.48 -17.30
C SER A 657 1.17 13.76 -15.95
N GLU A 658 2.26 13.98 -15.22
CA GLU A 658 2.45 13.46 -13.86
C GLU A 658 1.39 14.01 -12.90
N PHE A 659 1.06 15.31 -13.02
CA PHE A 659 -0.02 15.92 -12.27
C PHE A 659 -1.37 15.26 -12.55
N LYS A 660 -1.71 14.98 -13.82
CA LYS A 660 -2.93 14.23 -14.18
C LYS A 660 -2.93 12.85 -13.54
N ARG A 661 -1.82 12.11 -13.64
CA ARG A 661 -1.70 10.75 -13.11
C ARG A 661 -1.89 10.71 -11.59
N ARG A 662 -1.14 11.52 -10.85
CA ARG A 662 -1.20 11.52 -9.37
C ARG A 662 -2.54 11.98 -8.85
N LYS A 663 -3.11 13.01 -9.46
CA LYS A 663 -4.45 13.49 -9.11
C LYS A 663 -5.54 12.43 -9.34
N HIS A 664 -5.36 11.54 -10.31
CA HIS A 664 -6.23 10.39 -10.51
C HIS A 664 -6.04 9.32 -9.42
N ILE A 665 -4.80 9.07 -8.97
CA ILE A 665 -4.50 8.12 -7.89
C ILE A 665 -5.03 8.60 -6.53
N ILE A 666 -4.93 9.90 -6.25
CA ILE A 666 -5.41 10.49 -4.98
C ILE A 666 -6.94 10.56 -4.90
N ARG A 667 -7.63 10.54 -6.05
CA ARG A 667 -9.10 10.59 -6.14
C ARG A 667 -9.71 9.22 -6.00
#